data_AF-A0A835Z4G4-F1
#
_entry.id   AF-A0A835Z4G4-F1
#
_cell.length_a   1.000
_cell.length_b   1.000
_cell.length_c   1.000
_cell.angle_alpha   90.00
_cell.angle_beta   90.00
_cell.angle_gamma   90.00
#
_symmetry.space_group_name_H-M   'P 1'
#
loop_
_entity.id
_entity.type
_entity.pdbx_description
1 polymer ?
#
loop_
_entity_poly.entity_id
_entity_poly.type
_entity_poly.pdbx_seq_one_letter_code
_entity_poly.pdbx_strand_id
1 'polypeptide(L)'
;MAGVDDLPIFASEQSKLLNGEIRAREARLGTLSGKVQEHVDRVKIMEEHLKNVAQEVGNTNFLMEAKRKEITTEAHLKALADREAGRYGQELKRMDTEAASLRDKLNNVQNSMFMANEAMDQFKLQMNWNQGELEQWALAARQKDEDNLALERYRREDEARARELSLQIEKLSHSAVEKRAVLASMSAAAAAAQVELDRTAIAFKQLHKERQTLVRQWQDAVAAMRRRDEEIGGVGKKFAGAQARRAAREELVRQSAQRLKLQQEDNAEVTAQIELLERQVARRKQDQADATARLAEFEDELDVVRSALSAGAVALARKRAENGALSAQLEARKEALEGARRRYDAAKRKAEAEAGRTEGTDAAAKRAEDELKDGQGELRRVTRGLATLKDTMFKESQKLYLRRQEEADMITRVAGGRATLKNLGGKVHALDAEQLRQQELIYTAEFQIQQMERKVARGLGERSDEEKAGLQARIAELETVAAAERDARKMLGSAVQLDLMKLEARRLRDALCGRADAVFALEARRARLGVSVEERRAEVAAHRDVRRAALRAAEEERHRVQLELGARRAAVEKLRAKYETLTKAFAPPEGMEREGGGARGGRGPAAAAYYIIAAAQRREELQREGDELDQEIQKREREMRALENTLQHLNARNVDFRMSFARADPDGGQADLLRQLEQQGKLAQDALFRKKKEVQRLQTDLEEDAARLETLGAQSERLRDQNASLSGATAQVAADLAACDAAARKAADRLARLREAHRSAAAAAGGGGGGGGGGETLAEKSLRAEALRDGAAGVLFTLGQLAREFPEMQDALFAEVQRRGLTLRECTACNIWRGGANAFVVLVLQVNVAFVRALRCAF
;
A
#
# COMPACT_ATOMS: atom_id res chain seq x y z
N MET A 1 5.00 -138.79 38.36
CA MET A 1 4.22 -139.18 37.16
C MET A 1 4.98 -138.68 35.95
N ALA A 2 4.97 -139.39 34.82
CA ALA A 2 5.50 -138.84 33.57
C ALA A 2 4.60 -137.68 33.10
N GLY A 3 5.16 -136.69 32.40
CA GLY A 3 4.37 -135.61 31.80
C GLY A 3 3.42 -136.15 30.73
N VAL A 4 2.30 -135.45 30.51
CA VAL A 4 1.28 -135.82 29.50
C VAL A 4 1.90 -135.91 28.09
N ASP A 5 2.96 -135.15 27.84
CA ASP A 5 3.61 -135.02 26.54
C ASP A 5 4.73 -136.06 26.28
N ASP A 6 5.16 -136.84 27.28
CA ASP A 6 6.30 -137.78 27.15
C ASP A 6 5.88 -139.16 26.63
N LEU A 7 6.57 -139.62 25.58
CA LEU A 7 6.28 -140.88 24.91
C LEU A 7 6.43 -142.11 25.83
N PRO A 8 5.72 -143.21 25.54
CA PRO A 8 5.87 -144.45 26.28
C PRO A 8 7.30 -145.01 26.21
N ILE A 9 7.75 -145.62 27.31
CA ILE A 9 9.07 -146.28 27.40
C ILE A 9 9.23 -147.37 26.32
N PHE A 10 8.12 -148.04 25.97
CA PHE A 10 8.04 -149.08 24.92
C PHE A 10 7.93 -148.55 23.49
N ALA A 11 7.87 -147.23 23.26
CA ALA A 11 7.86 -146.67 21.92
C ALA A 11 9.11 -147.15 21.15
N SER A 12 8.97 -147.48 19.87
CA SER A 12 10.12 -147.90 19.05
C SER A 12 11.15 -146.77 18.96
N GLU A 13 12.42 -147.12 18.78
CA GLU A 13 13.47 -146.10 18.63
C GLU A 13 13.19 -145.16 17.45
N GLN A 14 12.58 -145.66 16.37
CA GLN A 14 12.08 -144.82 15.28
C GLN A 14 11.04 -143.79 15.76
N SER A 15 10.07 -144.18 16.60
CA SER A 15 9.09 -143.24 17.17
C SER A 15 9.69 -142.26 18.18
N LYS A 16 10.67 -142.69 18.99
CA LYS A 16 11.39 -141.81 19.92
C LYS A 16 12.24 -140.77 19.18
N LEU A 17 12.98 -141.21 18.16
CA LEU A 17 13.74 -140.33 17.25
C LEU A 17 12.80 -139.36 16.53
N LEU A 18 11.67 -139.84 15.99
CA LEU A 18 10.69 -138.98 15.32
C LEU A 18 10.09 -137.93 16.27
N ASN A 19 9.80 -138.29 17.52
CA ASN A 19 9.35 -137.31 18.51
C ASN A 19 10.47 -136.34 18.95
N GLY A 20 11.72 -136.81 19.03
CA GLY A 20 12.87 -135.94 19.24
C GLY A 20 13.04 -134.92 18.11
N GLU A 21 12.86 -135.37 16.86
CA GLU A 21 12.80 -134.49 15.69
C GLU A 21 11.60 -133.53 15.73
N ILE A 22 10.41 -133.99 16.12
CA ILE A 22 9.22 -133.15 16.25
C ILE A 22 9.46 -132.07 17.31
N ARG A 23 9.87 -132.42 18.53
CA ARG A 23 10.21 -131.44 19.59
C ARG A 23 11.34 -130.49 19.17
N ALA A 24 12.35 -130.96 18.44
CA ALA A 24 13.40 -130.11 17.90
C ALA A 24 12.88 -129.17 16.79
N ARG A 25 11.92 -129.61 15.96
CA ARG A 25 11.22 -128.79 14.96
C ARG A 25 10.27 -127.79 15.63
N GLU A 26 9.58 -128.16 16.70
CA GLU A 26 8.71 -127.29 17.50
C GLU A 26 9.49 -126.20 18.23
N ALA A 27 10.62 -126.52 18.87
CA ALA A 27 11.52 -125.53 19.46
C ALA A 27 12.12 -124.58 18.40
N ARG A 28 12.45 -125.10 17.20
CA ARG A 28 12.84 -124.28 16.05
C ARG A 28 11.69 -123.42 15.53
N LEU A 29 10.46 -123.93 15.48
CA LEU A 29 9.27 -123.17 15.09
C LEU A 29 8.93 -122.08 16.10
N GLY A 30 9.03 -122.33 17.41
CA GLY A 30 8.83 -121.32 18.44
C GLY A 30 9.87 -120.20 18.36
N THR A 31 11.16 -120.55 18.21
CA THR A 31 12.24 -119.55 18.06
C THR A 31 12.21 -118.81 16.73
N LEU A 32 11.75 -119.44 15.64
CA LEU A 32 11.50 -118.77 14.36
C LEU A 32 10.25 -117.88 14.43
N SER A 33 9.17 -118.34 15.07
CA SER A 33 7.94 -117.55 15.26
C SER A 33 8.17 -116.32 16.13
N GLY A 34 9.00 -116.42 17.16
CA GLY A 34 9.45 -115.26 17.95
C GLY A 34 10.17 -114.23 17.09
N LYS A 35 11.15 -114.66 16.28
CA LYS A 35 11.87 -113.77 15.34
C LYS A 35 10.96 -113.19 14.26
N VAL A 36 10.00 -113.96 13.74
CA VAL A 36 8.99 -113.47 12.79
C VAL A 36 8.12 -112.41 13.46
N GLN A 37 7.71 -112.59 14.71
CA GLN A 37 6.95 -111.60 15.47
C GLN A 37 7.77 -110.31 15.71
N GLU A 38 9.03 -110.43 16.15
CA GLU A 38 9.96 -109.30 16.28
C GLU A 38 10.14 -108.54 14.95
N HIS A 39 10.26 -109.24 13.84
CA HIS A 39 10.34 -108.64 12.51
C HIS A 39 9.02 -107.96 12.10
N VAL A 40 7.87 -108.58 12.36
CA VAL A 40 6.54 -108.01 12.08
C VAL A 40 6.31 -106.74 12.89
N ASP A 41 6.61 -106.73 14.18
CA ASP A 41 6.42 -105.56 15.03
C ASP A 41 7.42 -104.44 14.72
N ARG A 42 8.67 -104.79 14.37
CA ARG A 42 9.62 -103.82 13.80
C ARG A 42 9.11 -103.22 12.48
N VAL A 43 8.51 -104.02 11.59
CA VAL A 43 7.95 -103.52 10.33
C VAL A 43 6.78 -102.56 10.58
N LYS A 44 5.86 -102.86 11.51
CA LYS A 44 4.79 -101.93 11.92
C LYS A 44 5.35 -100.59 12.39
N ILE A 45 6.33 -100.60 13.29
CA ILE A 45 6.98 -99.39 13.82
C ILE A 45 7.67 -98.60 12.68
N MET A 46 8.32 -99.29 11.73
CA MET A 46 8.93 -98.65 10.57
C MET A 46 7.90 -98.08 9.58
N GLU A 47 6.74 -98.71 9.40
CA GLU A 47 5.63 -98.17 8.61
C GLU A 47 4.99 -96.94 9.27
N GLU A 48 4.77 -96.96 10.58
CA GLU A 48 4.26 -95.80 11.33
C GLU A 48 5.25 -94.64 11.28
N HIS A 49 6.54 -94.91 11.49
CA HIS A 49 7.59 -93.91 11.30
C HIS A 49 7.63 -93.37 9.86
N LEU A 50 7.46 -94.22 8.85
CA LEU A 50 7.43 -93.79 7.44
C LEU A 50 6.18 -92.95 7.13
N LYS A 51 5.02 -93.28 7.69
CA LYS A 51 3.79 -92.45 7.61
C LYS A 51 4.03 -91.06 8.23
N ASN A 52 4.66 -91.02 9.41
CA ASN A 52 4.99 -89.76 10.09
C ASN A 52 6.01 -88.93 9.28
N VAL A 53 7.06 -89.54 8.74
CA VAL A 53 8.05 -88.86 7.87
C VAL A 53 7.39 -88.36 6.59
N ALA A 54 6.49 -89.14 5.96
CA ALA A 54 5.74 -88.68 4.79
C ALA A 54 4.80 -87.51 5.11
N GLN A 55 4.19 -87.49 6.30
CA GLN A 55 3.40 -86.36 6.80
C GLN A 55 4.26 -85.12 7.01
N GLU A 56 5.45 -85.22 7.62
CA GLU A 56 6.36 -84.07 7.78
C GLU A 56 6.94 -83.56 6.46
N VAL A 57 7.18 -84.45 5.49
CA VAL A 57 7.49 -84.05 4.10
C VAL A 57 6.30 -83.32 3.47
N GLY A 58 5.05 -83.71 3.77
CA GLY A 58 3.85 -82.96 3.41
C GLY A 58 3.83 -81.55 4.05
N ASN A 59 3.95 -81.48 5.37
CA ASN A 59 3.95 -80.24 6.17
C ASN A 59 5.00 -79.24 5.65
N THR A 60 6.24 -79.70 5.45
CA THR A 60 7.35 -78.88 4.97
C THR A 60 7.16 -78.43 3.51
N ASN A 61 6.58 -79.26 2.64
CA ASN A 61 6.23 -78.84 1.27
C ASN A 61 5.13 -77.76 1.27
N PHE A 62 4.06 -77.90 2.08
CA PHE A 62 3.04 -76.84 2.22
C PHE A 62 3.64 -75.52 2.73
N LEU A 63 4.53 -75.58 3.72
CA LEU A 63 5.19 -74.40 4.27
C LEU A 63 6.14 -73.74 3.25
N MET A 64 6.85 -74.54 2.45
CA MET A 64 7.65 -74.06 1.32
C MET A 64 6.80 -73.43 0.21
N GLU A 65 5.61 -73.96 -0.08
CA GLU A 65 4.70 -73.38 -1.07
C GLU A 65 4.08 -72.05 -0.56
N ALA A 66 3.72 -71.97 0.72
CA ALA A 66 3.30 -70.73 1.36
C ALA A 66 4.41 -69.67 1.28
N LYS A 67 5.66 -70.03 1.60
CA LYS A 67 6.82 -69.12 1.48
C LYS A 67 7.11 -68.70 0.03
N ARG A 68 6.90 -69.58 -0.96
CA ARG A 68 6.95 -69.18 -2.38
C ARG A 68 5.87 -68.16 -2.73
N LYS A 69 4.64 -68.33 -2.24
CA LYS A 69 3.54 -67.37 -2.44
C LYS A 69 3.87 -66.02 -1.79
N GLU A 70 4.35 -66.00 -0.54
CA GLU A 70 4.85 -64.79 0.13
C GLU A 70 5.90 -64.07 -0.72
N ILE A 71 6.96 -64.76 -1.18
CA ILE A 71 8.00 -64.19 -2.05
C ILE A 71 7.42 -63.57 -3.32
N THR A 72 6.41 -64.19 -3.96
CA THR A 72 5.76 -63.58 -5.13
C THR A 72 4.95 -62.32 -4.78
N THR A 73 4.33 -62.26 -3.59
CA THR A 73 3.63 -61.04 -3.12
C THR A 73 4.61 -59.93 -2.77
N GLU A 74 5.74 -60.23 -2.11
CA GLU A 74 6.80 -59.25 -1.83
C GLU A 74 7.42 -58.70 -3.12
N ALA A 75 7.69 -59.56 -4.10
CA ALA A 75 8.17 -59.13 -5.42
C ALA A 75 7.18 -58.21 -6.15
N HIS A 76 5.88 -58.48 -6.06
CA HIS A 76 4.84 -57.62 -6.61
C HIS A 76 4.74 -56.27 -5.87
N LEU A 77 4.76 -56.28 -4.53
CA LEU A 77 4.76 -55.07 -3.71
C LEU A 77 5.99 -54.19 -3.99
N LYS A 78 7.17 -54.80 -4.13
CA LYS A 78 8.38 -54.09 -4.55
C LYS A 78 8.21 -53.49 -5.95
N ALA A 79 7.69 -54.25 -6.92
CA ALA A 79 7.47 -53.75 -8.27
C ALA A 79 6.45 -52.60 -8.34
N LEU A 80 5.50 -52.52 -7.40
CA LEU A 80 4.65 -51.33 -7.22
C LEU A 80 5.44 -50.15 -6.64
N ALA A 81 6.19 -50.35 -5.56
CA ALA A 81 7.01 -49.31 -4.93
C ALA A 81 8.06 -48.72 -5.90
N ASP A 82 8.74 -49.56 -6.70
CA ASP A 82 9.70 -49.14 -7.73
C ASP A 82 9.01 -48.30 -8.83
N ARG A 83 7.75 -48.61 -9.19
CA ARG A 83 6.95 -47.81 -10.15
C ARG A 83 6.51 -46.47 -9.55
N GLU A 84 6.14 -46.43 -8.28
CA GLU A 84 5.77 -45.17 -7.62
C GLU A 84 6.98 -44.27 -7.42
N ALA A 85 8.12 -44.81 -6.97
CA ALA A 85 9.40 -44.09 -6.94
C ALA A 85 9.79 -43.57 -8.34
N GLY A 86 9.54 -44.35 -9.39
CA GLY A 86 9.70 -43.93 -10.78
C GLY A 86 8.78 -42.75 -11.17
N ARG A 87 7.51 -42.77 -10.75
CA ARG A 87 6.54 -41.67 -10.96
C ARG A 87 6.99 -40.40 -10.23
N TYR A 88 7.25 -40.48 -8.93
CA TYR A 88 7.74 -39.36 -8.12
C TYR A 88 9.07 -38.81 -8.67
N GLY A 89 9.96 -39.67 -9.19
CA GLY A 89 11.20 -39.25 -9.84
C GLY A 89 11.01 -38.53 -11.19
N GLN A 90 9.87 -38.70 -11.88
CA GLN A 90 9.49 -37.91 -13.05
C GLN A 90 8.83 -36.58 -12.63
N GLU A 91 7.97 -36.61 -11.62
CA GLU A 91 7.34 -35.42 -11.04
C GLU A 91 8.38 -34.46 -10.45
N LEU A 92 9.39 -34.97 -9.74
CA LEU A 92 10.49 -34.17 -9.20
C LEU A 92 11.27 -33.46 -10.31
N LYS A 93 11.65 -34.18 -11.37
CA LYS A 93 12.33 -33.60 -12.55
C LYS A 93 11.50 -32.54 -13.25
N ARG A 94 10.18 -32.74 -13.33
CA ARG A 94 9.26 -31.73 -13.86
C ARG A 94 9.27 -30.47 -12.98
N MET A 95 9.16 -30.63 -11.66
CA MET A 95 9.22 -29.51 -10.70
C MET A 95 10.56 -28.78 -10.75
N ASP A 96 11.69 -29.50 -10.94
CA ASP A 96 13.00 -28.90 -11.15
C ASP A 96 13.07 -28.05 -12.44
N THR A 97 12.50 -28.54 -13.56
CA THR A 97 12.43 -27.75 -14.80
C THR A 97 11.48 -26.55 -14.72
N GLU A 98 10.35 -26.69 -14.03
CA GLU A 98 9.43 -25.58 -13.77
C GLU A 98 10.11 -24.52 -12.88
N ALA A 99 10.79 -24.95 -11.81
CA ALA A 99 11.55 -24.10 -10.89
C ALA A 99 12.79 -23.44 -11.53
N ALA A 100 13.44 -24.10 -12.49
CA ALA A 100 14.47 -23.48 -13.33
C ALA A 100 13.86 -22.36 -14.20
N SER A 101 12.75 -22.63 -14.90
CA SER A 101 12.06 -21.62 -15.72
C SER A 101 11.58 -20.42 -14.89
N LEU A 102 11.20 -20.63 -13.63
CA LEU A 102 10.82 -19.57 -12.70
C LEU A 102 12.03 -18.75 -12.22
N ARG A 103 13.20 -19.38 -12.05
CA ARG A 103 14.47 -18.69 -11.80
C ARG A 103 14.86 -17.80 -12.99
N ASP A 104 14.75 -18.30 -14.22
CA ASP A 104 15.07 -17.52 -15.42
C ASP A 104 14.09 -16.34 -15.61
N LYS A 105 12.79 -16.56 -15.36
CA LYS A 105 11.79 -15.48 -15.33
C LYS A 105 12.09 -14.44 -14.24
N LEU A 106 12.49 -14.87 -13.04
CA LEU A 106 12.88 -13.98 -11.96
C LEU A 106 14.12 -13.14 -12.33
N ASN A 107 15.15 -13.76 -12.92
CA ASN A 107 16.35 -13.07 -13.39
C ASN A 107 16.00 -12.02 -14.46
N ASN A 108 15.13 -12.37 -15.42
CA ASN A 108 14.67 -11.45 -16.46
C ASN A 108 13.87 -10.27 -15.87
N VAL A 109 12.99 -10.52 -14.88
CA VAL A 109 12.27 -9.45 -14.18
C VAL A 109 13.25 -8.56 -13.39
N GLN A 110 14.20 -9.14 -12.65
CA GLN A 110 15.22 -8.38 -11.92
C GLN A 110 16.07 -7.50 -12.84
N ASN A 111 16.51 -8.03 -13.99
CA ASN A 111 17.22 -7.26 -15.01
C ASN A 111 16.34 -6.11 -15.57
N SER A 112 15.05 -6.36 -15.85
CA SER A 112 14.13 -5.31 -16.29
C SER A 112 13.90 -4.21 -15.24
N MET A 113 13.83 -4.58 -13.95
CA MET A 113 13.73 -3.63 -12.84
C MET A 113 15.03 -2.83 -12.66
N PHE A 114 16.19 -3.43 -12.89
CA PHE A 114 17.48 -2.73 -12.87
C PHE A 114 17.52 -1.66 -13.98
N MET A 115 17.25 -2.05 -15.23
CA MET A 115 17.22 -1.11 -16.37
C MET A 115 16.17 -0.01 -16.19
N ALA A 116 14.99 -0.34 -15.62
CA ALA A 116 13.95 0.65 -15.33
C ALA A 116 14.34 1.62 -14.19
N ASN A 117 15.07 1.15 -13.17
CA ASN A 117 15.63 2.02 -12.13
C ASN A 117 16.72 2.93 -12.68
N GLU A 118 17.62 2.41 -13.53
CA GLU A 118 18.65 3.21 -14.18
C GLU A 118 18.04 4.31 -15.07
N ALA A 119 17.04 3.96 -15.89
CA ALA A 119 16.28 4.94 -16.68
C ALA A 119 15.54 5.97 -15.80
N MET A 120 14.94 5.54 -14.68
CA MET A 120 14.33 6.46 -13.70
C MET A 120 15.36 7.42 -13.11
N ASP A 121 16.57 6.96 -12.77
CA ASP A 121 17.62 7.82 -12.20
C ASP A 121 18.24 8.75 -13.26
N GLN A 122 18.34 8.32 -14.52
CA GLN A 122 18.65 9.18 -15.66
C GLN A 122 17.58 10.28 -15.83
N PHE A 123 16.28 9.95 -15.76
CA PHE A 123 15.20 10.94 -15.79
C PHE A 123 15.21 11.89 -14.58
N LYS A 124 15.55 11.44 -13.37
CA LYS A 124 15.76 12.33 -12.22
C LYS A 124 16.92 13.30 -12.45
N LEU A 125 18.03 12.83 -13.00
CA LEU A 125 19.19 13.67 -13.33
C LEU A 125 18.80 14.73 -14.36
N GLN A 126 18.11 14.33 -15.43
CA GLN A 126 17.60 15.23 -16.46
C GLN A 126 16.58 16.23 -15.90
N MET A 127 15.65 15.80 -15.03
CA MET A 127 14.66 16.69 -14.42
C MET A 127 15.32 17.72 -13.47
N ASN A 128 16.31 17.31 -12.69
CA ASN A 128 17.11 18.23 -11.86
C ASN A 128 17.88 19.25 -12.73
N TRP A 129 18.42 18.80 -13.88
CA TRP A 129 19.14 19.67 -14.82
C TRP A 129 18.19 20.67 -15.49
N ASN A 130 17.06 20.20 -16.04
CA ASN A 130 16.00 21.04 -16.61
C ASN A 130 15.44 22.04 -15.59
N GLN A 131 15.28 21.64 -14.32
CA GLN A 131 14.89 22.56 -13.24
C GLN A 131 15.96 23.63 -13.01
N GLY A 132 17.24 23.24 -12.94
CA GLY A 132 18.36 24.17 -12.79
C GLY A 132 18.50 25.16 -13.95
N GLU A 133 18.24 24.73 -15.19
CA GLU A 133 18.13 25.63 -16.35
C GLU A 133 16.94 26.58 -16.20
N LEU A 134 15.76 26.07 -15.85
CA LEU A 134 14.53 26.88 -15.72
C LEU A 134 14.65 27.92 -14.60
N GLU A 135 15.31 27.59 -13.48
CA GLU A 135 15.64 28.54 -12.41
C GLU A 135 16.62 29.63 -12.88
N GLN A 136 17.63 29.27 -13.70
CA GLN A 136 18.55 30.24 -14.31
C GLN A 136 17.82 31.16 -15.31
N TRP A 137 16.97 30.63 -16.19
CA TRP A 137 16.17 31.41 -17.13
C TRP A 137 15.17 32.32 -16.40
N ALA A 138 14.54 31.86 -15.32
CA ALA A 138 13.65 32.67 -14.49
C ALA A 138 14.39 33.80 -13.76
N LEU A 139 15.62 33.55 -13.29
CA LEU A 139 16.48 34.59 -12.70
C LEU A 139 16.92 35.62 -13.75
N ALA A 140 17.37 35.16 -14.92
CA ALA A 140 17.79 36.04 -16.02
C ALA A 140 16.60 36.90 -16.55
N ALA A 141 15.41 36.32 -16.64
CA ALA A 141 14.19 37.05 -16.99
C ALA A 141 13.87 38.14 -15.96
N ARG A 142 13.88 37.82 -14.66
CA ARG A 142 13.67 38.81 -13.58
C ARG A 142 14.71 39.93 -13.62
N GLN A 143 15.98 39.61 -13.82
CA GLN A 143 17.04 40.62 -13.97
C GLN A 143 16.78 41.53 -15.18
N LYS A 144 16.26 40.98 -16.30
CA LYS A 144 15.89 41.80 -17.46
C LYS A 144 14.63 42.64 -17.22
N ASP A 145 13.66 42.15 -16.46
CA ASP A 145 12.50 42.95 -16.06
C ASP A 145 12.88 44.07 -15.09
N GLU A 146 13.83 43.83 -14.17
CA GLU A 146 14.40 44.83 -13.27
C GLU A 146 15.24 45.89 -14.04
N ASP A 147 16.08 45.46 -14.98
CA ASP A 147 16.80 46.34 -15.92
C ASP A 147 15.84 47.22 -16.73
N ASN A 148 14.81 46.60 -17.34
CA ASN A 148 13.80 47.29 -18.13
C ASN A 148 13.03 48.32 -17.30
N LEU A 149 12.67 47.97 -16.05
CA LEU A 149 11.96 48.87 -15.16
C LEU A 149 12.86 50.01 -14.63
N ALA A 150 14.17 49.81 -14.53
CA ALA A 150 15.14 50.88 -14.30
C ALA A 150 15.27 51.81 -15.52
N LEU A 151 15.37 51.25 -16.73
CA LEU A 151 15.38 52.01 -17.99
C LEU A 151 14.10 52.82 -18.19
N GLU A 152 12.92 52.28 -17.84
CA GLU A 152 11.67 53.04 -17.84
C GLU A 152 11.67 54.20 -16.85
N ARG A 153 12.27 54.04 -15.66
CA ARG A 153 12.40 55.15 -14.69
C ARG A 153 13.30 56.25 -15.22
N TYR A 154 14.51 55.91 -15.68
CA TYR A 154 15.42 56.89 -16.28
C TYR A 154 14.79 57.59 -17.49
N ARG A 155 14.10 56.86 -18.37
CA ARG A 155 13.35 57.46 -19.47
C ARG A 155 12.27 58.44 -18.99
N ARG A 156 11.51 58.12 -17.94
CA ARG A 156 10.48 59.04 -17.38
C ARG A 156 11.12 60.27 -16.72
N GLU A 157 12.27 60.11 -16.08
CA GLU A 157 13.06 61.21 -15.50
C GLU A 157 13.63 62.12 -16.60
N ASP A 158 14.19 61.56 -17.67
CA ASP A 158 14.67 62.30 -18.85
C ASP A 158 13.53 62.98 -19.60
N GLU A 159 12.38 62.33 -19.79
CA GLU A 159 11.17 62.94 -20.36
C GLU A 159 10.67 64.12 -19.50
N ALA A 160 10.71 64.00 -18.17
CA ALA A 160 10.36 65.10 -17.26
C ALA A 160 11.36 66.26 -17.37
N ARG A 161 12.66 65.96 -17.43
CA ARG A 161 13.74 66.93 -17.57
C ARG A 161 13.72 67.65 -18.93
N ALA A 162 13.39 66.92 -20.01
CA ALA A 162 13.17 67.49 -21.33
C ALA A 162 11.95 68.43 -21.37
N ARG A 163 10.85 68.08 -20.69
CA ARG A 163 9.69 68.98 -20.51
C ARG A 163 10.06 70.22 -19.71
N GLU A 164 10.84 70.08 -18.63
CA GLU A 164 11.32 71.22 -17.84
C GLU A 164 12.18 72.17 -18.68
N LEU A 165 13.19 71.64 -19.38
CA LEU A 165 14.07 72.43 -20.26
C LEU A 165 13.28 73.09 -21.41
N SER A 166 12.28 72.41 -21.97
CA SER A 166 11.40 72.99 -23.00
C SER A 166 10.62 74.19 -22.45
N LEU A 167 10.05 74.07 -21.24
CA LEU A 167 9.32 75.13 -20.56
C LEU A 167 10.25 76.29 -20.08
N GLN A 168 11.52 76.00 -19.78
CA GLN A 168 12.54 77.03 -19.57
C GLN A 168 12.87 77.77 -20.90
N ILE A 169 13.01 77.05 -22.02
CA ILE A 169 13.21 77.64 -23.37
C ILE A 169 12.01 78.51 -23.76
N GLU A 170 10.78 78.08 -23.53
CA GLU A 170 9.57 78.89 -23.78
C GLU A 170 9.57 80.18 -22.96
N LYS A 171 9.86 80.11 -21.65
CA LYS A 171 9.96 81.30 -20.78
C LYS A 171 11.05 82.27 -21.24
N LEU A 172 12.23 81.77 -21.59
CA LEU A 172 13.33 82.58 -22.10
C LEU A 172 13.00 83.19 -23.47
N SER A 173 12.30 82.45 -24.33
CA SER A 173 11.81 82.93 -25.63
C SER A 173 10.77 84.04 -25.46
N HIS A 174 9.82 83.87 -24.54
CA HIS A 174 8.84 84.91 -24.20
C HIS A 174 9.54 86.17 -23.70
N SER A 175 10.48 86.06 -22.76
CA SER A 175 11.24 87.21 -22.27
C SER A 175 12.13 87.86 -23.33
N ALA A 176 12.64 87.09 -24.30
CA ALA A 176 13.35 87.64 -25.45
C ALA A 176 12.41 88.40 -26.41
N VAL A 177 11.16 87.94 -26.60
CA VAL A 177 10.13 88.64 -27.37
C VAL A 177 9.67 89.92 -26.66
N GLU A 178 9.41 89.87 -25.34
CA GLU A 178 9.11 91.05 -24.51
C GLU A 178 10.21 92.11 -24.62
N LYS A 179 11.48 91.72 -24.42
CA LYS A 179 12.63 92.63 -24.51
C LYS A 179 12.81 93.20 -25.92
N ARG A 180 12.52 92.42 -26.97
CA ARG A 180 12.48 92.92 -28.36
C ARG A 180 11.34 93.93 -28.57
N ALA A 181 10.16 93.69 -28.01
CA ALA A 181 9.02 94.60 -28.11
C ALA A 181 9.29 95.93 -27.36
N VAL A 182 9.89 95.87 -26.16
CA VAL A 182 10.34 97.05 -25.41
C VAL A 182 11.44 97.80 -26.16
N LEU A 183 12.43 97.11 -26.72
CA LEU A 183 13.48 97.75 -27.52
C LEU A 183 12.91 98.39 -28.79
N ALA A 184 11.93 97.76 -29.44
CA ALA A 184 11.23 98.32 -30.60
C ALA A 184 10.41 99.57 -30.24
N SER A 185 9.70 99.58 -29.11
CA SER A 185 8.95 100.77 -28.67
C SER A 185 9.86 101.91 -28.23
N MET A 186 10.99 101.61 -27.56
CA MET A 186 12.03 102.60 -27.24
C MET A 186 12.69 103.15 -28.51
N SER A 187 12.96 102.31 -29.51
CA SER A 187 13.51 102.72 -30.81
C SER A 187 12.52 103.62 -31.58
N ALA A 188 11.23 103.26 -31.59
CA ALA A 188 10.19 104.09 -32.19
C ALA A 188 10.02 105.45 -31.47
N ALA A 189 10.08 105.46 -30.14
CA ALA A 189 10.06 106.70 -29.35
C ALA A 189 11.29 107.58 -29.60
N ALA A 190 12.48 106.99 -29.71
CA ALA A 190 13.71 107.70 -30.06
C ALA A 190 13.65 108.27 -31.49
N ALA A 191 13.11 107.51 -32.45
CA ALA A 191 12.89 107.98 -33.81
C ALA A 191 11.87 109.12 -33.89
N ALA A 192 10.77 109.05 -33.12
CA ALA A 192 9.80 110.13 -33.02
C ALA A 192 10.43 111.42 -32.44
N ALA A 193 11.18 111.30 -31.33
CA ALA A 193 11.91 112.41 -30.74
C ALA A 193 12.97 113.01 -31.70
N GLN A 194 13.64 112.18 -32.51
CA GLN A 194 14.55 112.64 -33.55
C GLN A 194 13.81 113.43 -34.65
N VAL A 195 12.64 112.96 -35.10
CA VAL A 195 11.79 113.69 -36.06
C VAL A 195 11.30 115.02 -35.49
N GLU A 196 11.00 115.11 -34.18
CA GLU A 196 10.68 116.37 -33.52
C GLU A 196 11.90 117.32 -33.42
N LEU A 197 13.09 116.79 -33.15
CA LEU A 197 14.34 117.57 -33.19
C LEU A 197 14.65 118.10 -34.59
N ASP A 198 14.47 117.28 -35.64
CA ASP A 198 14.68 117.72 -37.02
C ASP A 198 13.62 118.75 -37.45
N ARG A 199 12.35 118.58 -37.03
CA ARG A 199 11.27 119.54 -37.28
C ARG A 199 11.50 120.86 -36.56
N THR A 200 11.97 120.85 -35.31
CA THR A 200 12.35 122.08 -34.58
C THR A 200 13.61 122.72 -35.15
N ALA A 201 14.58 121.95 -35.65
CA ALA A 201 15.74 122.48 -36.38
C ALA A 201 15.35 123.14 -37.72
N ILE A 202 14.35 122.61 -38.43
CA ILE A 202 13.77 123.25 -39.63
C ILE A 202 13.06 124.56 -39.24
N ALA A 203 12.22 124.54 -38.20
CA ALA A 203 11.55 125.74 -37.70
C ALA A 203 12.56 126.82 -37.25
N PHE A 204 13.65 126.44 -36.57
CA PHE A 204 14.72 127.37 -36.19
C PHE A 204 15.44 127.97 -37.40
N LYS A 205 15.72 127.17 -38.45
CA LYS A 205 16.28 127.68 -39.71
C LYS A 205 15.33 128.66 -40.41
N GLN A 206 14.02 128.44 -40.34
CA GLN A 206 13.01 129.34 -40.87
C GLN A 206 12.94 130.66 -40.06
N LEU A 207 12.79 130.59 -38.74
CA LEU A 207 12.81 131.76 -37.85
C LEU A 207 14.12 132.56 -37.98
N HIS A 208 15.25 131.89 -38.24
CA HIS A 208 16.51 132.59 -38.50
C HIS A 208 16.52 133.35 -39.84
N LYS A 209 15.89 132.82 -40.90
CA LYS A 209 15.69 133.57 -42.16
C LYS A 209 14.76 134.75 -41.97
N GLU A 210 13.63 134.55 -41.30
CA GLU A 210 12.64 135.59 -40.97
C GLU A 210 13.27 136.72 -40.14
N ARG A 211 14.09 136.34 -39.15
CA ARG A 211 14.95 137.28 -38.41
C ARG A 211 15.95 138.01 -39.31
N GLN A 212 16.63 137.33 -40.24
CA GLN A 212 17.56 138.01 -41.16
C GLN A 212 16.83 139.01 -42.07
N THR A 213 15.63 138.68 -42.56
CA THR A 213 14.79 139.64 -43.30
C THR A 213 14.32 140.79 -42.42
N LEU A 214 13.94 140.55 -41.17
CA LEU A 214 13.61 141.59 -40.19
C LEU A 214 14.82 142.44 -39.78
N VAL A 215 16.04 141.91 -39.78
CA VAL A 215 17.26 142.70 -39.54
C VAL A 215 17.60 143.56 -40.75
N ARG A 216 17.32 143.09 -41.97
CA ARG A 216 17.52 143.84 -43.21
C ARG A 216 16.45 144.93 -43.37
N GLN A 217 15.18 144.60 -43.15
CA GLN A 217 14.08 145.56 -43.02
C GLN A 217 14.28 146.50 -41.83
N TRP A 218 14.79 146.03 -40.67
CA TRP A 218 15.19 146.96 -39.61
C TRP A 218 16.29 147.82 -40.26
N GLN A 219 17.39 147.34 -40.87
CA GLN A 219 18.42 148.19 -41.52
C GLN A 219 17.86 149.26 -42.49
N ASP A 220 16.61 149.08 -42.95
CA ASP A 220 15.75 150.09 -43.59
C ASP A 220 14.67 150.86 -42.67
N ALA A 221 14.08 150.38 -41.50
CA ALA A 221 13.09 151.06 -40.50
C ALA A 221 13.08 150.89 -38.81
N VAL A 222 13.62 151.50 -37.63
CA VAL A 222 14.28 152.76 -36.82
C VAL A 222 15.36 153.98 -37.17
N ALA A 223 16.47 154.05 -38.00
CA ALA A 223 17.00 155.23 -38.84
C ALA A 223 17.37 155.34 -40.47
N ALA A 224 16.56 155.14 -41.59
CA ALA A 224 16.54 155.89 -42.92
C ALA A 224 16.37 157.42 -42.77
N MET A 225 15.92 157.78 -41.57
CA MET A 225 16.26 159.02 -40.89
C MET A 225 17.61 159.60 -41.29
N ARG A 226 18.71 158.85 -41.40
CA ARG A 226 20.03 159.44 -41.75
C ARG A 226 19.98 160.37 -42.98
N ARG A 227 19.25 159.99 -44.04
CA ARG A 227 19.06 160.87 -45.22
C ARG A 227 18.18 162.08 -44.90
N ARG A 228 17.13 161.90 -44.10
CA ARG A 228 16.28 163.01 -43.61
C ARG A 228 17.02 163.93 -42.64
N ASP A 229 17.95 163.43 -41.83
CA ASP A 229 18.75 164.20 -40.89
C ASP A 229 19.74 165.09 -41.66
N GLU A 230 20.31 164.58 -42.75
CA GLU A 230 21.11 165.37 -43.72
C GLU A 230 20.25 166.45 -44.42
N GLU A 231 19.04 166.11 -44.88
CA GLU A 231 18.08 167.06 -45.46
C GLU A 231 17.68 168.17 -44.45
N ILE A 232 17.36 167.79 -43.21
CA ILE A 232 17.02 168.70 -42.10
C ILE A 232 18.20 169.61 -41.77
N GLY A 233 19.43 169.08 -41.73
CA GLY A 233 20.65 169.88 -41.59
C GLY A 233 20.84 170.89 -42.73
N GLY A 234 20.44 170.53 -43.95
CA GLY A 234 20.38 171.44 -45.10
C GLY A 234 19.34 172.56 -44.95
N VAL A 235 18.18 172.27 -44.35
CA VAL A 235 17.13 173.27 -44.05
C VAL A 235 17.55 174.20 -42.91
N GLY A 236 18.15 173.67 -41.83
CA GLY A 236 18.59 174.47 -40.68
C GLY A 236 19.57 175.59 -41.04
N LYS A 237 20.51 175.32 -41.95
CA LYS A 237 21.46 176.33 -42.48
C LYS A 237 20.75 177.49 -43.20
N LYS A 238 19.63 177.23 -43.89
CA LYS A 238 18.83 178.26 -44.56
C LYS A 238 18.04 179.12 -43.55
N PHE A 239 17.54 178.51 -42.48
CA PHE A 239 16.81 179.22 -41.42
C PHE A 239 17.69 180.24 -40.68
N ALA A 240 18.90 179.86 -40.27
CA ALA A 240 19.85 180.77 -39.61
C ALA A 240 20.17 182.01 -40.46
N GLY A 241 20.35 181.83 -41.78
CA GLY A 241 20.59 182.91 -42.74
C GLY A 241 19.39 183.84 -43.00
N ALA A 242 18.18 183.45 -42.56
CA ALA A 242 17.00 184.32 -42.55
C ALA A 242 16.86 185.05 -41.20
N GLN A 243 17.11 184.37 -40.09
CA GLN A 243 17.03 184.91 -38.73
C GLN A 243 17.93 186.14 -38.54
N ALA A 244 19.17 186.10 -39.05
CA ALA A 244 20.10 187.24 -39.01
C ALA A 244 19.56 188.50 -39.73
N ARG A 245 18.79 188.34 -40.82
CA ARG A 245 18.22 189.47 -41.58
C ARG A 245 17.03 190.13 -40.88
N ARG A 246 16.36 189.38 -39.99
CA ARG A 246 15.25 189.90 -39.17
C ARG A 246 15.78 190.83 -38.07
N ALA A 247 16.77 190.38 -37.29
CA ALA A 247 17.35 191.15 -36.19
C ALA A 247 17.85 192.55 -36.63
N ALA A 248 18.49 192.62 -37.80
CA ALA A 248 18.97 193.88 -38.38
C ALA A 248 17.85 194.88 -38.75
N ARG A 249 16.60 194.43 -38.94
CA ARG A 249 15.44 195.31 -39.19
C ARG A 249 14.77 195.77 -37.89
N GLU A 250 14.76 194.95 -36.85
CA GLU A 250 14.06 195.24 -35.60
C GLU A 250 14.71 196.43 -34.84
N GLU A 251 16.04 196.54 -34.84
CA GLU A 251 16.75 197.68 -34.22
C GLU A 251 16.47 199.02 -34.96
N LEU A 252 16.30 198.99 -36.28
CA LEU A 252 16.04 200.21 -37.08
C LEU A 252 14.62 200.77 -36.85
N VAL A 253 13.66 199.90 -36.51
CA VAL A 253 12.33 200.29 -36.04
C VAL A 253 12.39 200.88 -34.63
N ARG A 254 13.20 200.29 -33.74
CA ARG A 254 13.39 200.74 -32.34
C ARG A 254 13.86 202.19 -32.25
N GLN A 255 14.84 202.55 -33.07
CA GLN A 255 15.37 203.93 -33.17
C GLN A 255 14.37 204.93 -33.79
N SER A 256 13.38 204.45 -34.54
CA SER A 256 12.32 205.28 -35.10
C SER A 256 11.24 205.59 -34.05
N ALA A 257 10.88 204.60 -33.23
CA ALA A 257 9.84 204.74 -32.20
C ALA A 257 10.19 205.75 -31.09
N GLN A 258 11.45 205.82 -30.66
CA GLN A 258 11.87 206.79 -29.62
C GLN A 258 11.69 208.26 -30.03
N ARG A 259 11.79 208.54 -31.34
CA ARG A 259 11.69 209.90 -31.90
C ARG A 259 10.26 210.44 -31.88
N LEU A 260 9.28 209.57 -32.11
CA LEU A 260 7.86 209.92 -32.10
C LEU A 260 7.38 210.34 -30.71
N LYS A 261 7.89 209.68 -29.66
CA LYS A 261 7.42 209.87 -28.29
C LYS A 261 7.68 211.28 -27.74
N LEU A 262 8.87 211.84 -28.04
CA LEU A 262 9.21 213.22 -27.67
C LEU A 262 8.22 214.24 -28.26
N GLN A 263 7.83 214.08 -29.52
CA GLN A 263 6.86 214.99 -30.17
C GLN A 263 5.42 214.86 -29.66
N GLN A 264 5.10 213.81 -28.91
CA GLN A 264 3.77 213.68 -28.27
C GLN A 264 3.70 214.42 -26.94
N GLU A 265 4.84 214.58 -26.26
CA GLU A 265 4.93 215.27 -24.97
C GLU A 265 4.81 216.81 -25.19
N ASP A 266 5.49 217.37 -26.21
CA ASP A 266 5.37 218.79 -26.61
C ASP A 266 3.92 219.23 -26.91
N ASN A 267 3.11 218.37 -27.55
CA ASN A 267 1.74 218.70 -27.97
C ASN A 267 0.75 218.77 -26.80
N ALA A 268 1.04 218.10 -25.67
CA ALA A 268 0.14 218.07 -24.51
C ALA A 268 0.13 219.39 -23.72
N GLU A 269 1.24 220.14 -23.72
CA GLU A 269 1.32 221.42 -23.02
C GLU A 269 0.47 222.51 -23.70
N VAL A 270 0.35 222.45 -25.03
CA VAL A 270 -0.42 223.42 -25.83
C VAL A 270 -1.93 223.28 -25.61
N THR A 271 -2.46 222.05 -25.55
CA THR A 271 -3.90 221.81 -25.36
C THR A 271 -4.42 222.28 -24.01
N ALA A 272 -3.63 222.16 -22.95
CA ALA A 272 -4.00 222.60 -21.60
C ALA A 272 -4.30 224.11 -21.49
N GLN A 273 -3.75 224.94 -22.37
CA GLN A 273 -3.99 226.39 -22.38
C GLN A 273 -5.34 226.79 -23.00
N ILE A 274 -5.94 225.92 -23.83
CA ILE A 274 -7.18 226.21 -24.57
C ILE A 274 -8.41 226.08 -23.66
N GLU A 275 -8.48 225.03 -22.84
CA GLU A 275 -9.63 224.76 -21.95
C GLU A 275 -9.95 225.93 -20.99
N LEU A 276 -8.94 226.72 -20.63
CA LEU A 276 -9.07 227.87 -19.73
C LEU A 276 -9.99 228.97 -20.31
N LEU A 277 -10.00 229.12 -21.65
CA LEU A 277 -10.76 230.15 -22.35
C LEU A 277 -12.20 229.71 -22.64
N GLU A 278 -12.41 228.44 -23.02
CA GLU A 278 -13.73 227.91 -23.38
C GLU A 278 -14.74 227.98 -22.24
N ARG A 279 -14.28 227.73 -21.00
CA ARG A 279 -15.11 227.79 -19.78
C ARG A 279 -15.72 229.17 -19.52
N GLN A 280 -15.15 230.24 -20.08
CA GLN A 280 -15.70 231.60 -19.99
C GLN A 280 -16.83 231.84 -21.00
N VAL A 281 -16.77 231.19 -22.17
CA VAL A 281 -17.78 231.32 -23.24
C VAL A 281 -19.05 230.55 -22.91
N ALA A 282 -18.93 229.34 -22.33
CA ALA A 282 -20.06 228.46 -22.06
C ALA A 282 -21.18 229.13 -21.26
N ARG A 283 -20.84 229.89 -20.20
CA ARG A 283 -21.82 230.56 -19.33
C ARG A 283 -22.75 231.52 -20.08
N ARG A 284 -22.26 232.24 -21.11
CA ARG A 284 -23.09 233.18 -21.88
C ARG A 284 -23.98 232.53 -22.94
N LYS A 285 -23.83 231.22 -23.21
CA LYS A 285 -24.72 230.47 -24.10
C LYS A 285 -25.94 229.91 -23.37
N GLN A 286 -25.83 229.64 -22.07
CA GLN A 286 -26.93 229.12 -21.25
C GLN A 286 -28.14 230.07 -21.30
N ASP A 287 -27.90 231.36 -21.06
CA ASP A 287 -28.89 232.44 -21.07
C ASP A 287 -29.66 232.60 -22.40
N GLN A 288 -29.16 232.00 -23.49
CA GLN A 288 -29.78 232.04 -24.83
C GLN A 288 -30.56 230.76 -25.17
N ALA A 289 -30.16 229.61 -24.63
CA ALA A 289 -30.71 228.30 -25.01
C ALA A 289 -32.18 228.14 -24.57
N ASP A 290 -32.51 228.57 -23.35
CA ASP A 290 -33.85 228.44 -22.75
C ASP A 290 -34.95 229.19 -23.53
N ALA A 291 -34.56 230.15 -24.39
CA ALA A 291 -35.46 230.88 -25.28
C ALA A 291 -35.77 230.15 -26.61
N THR A 292 -34.95 229.17 -27.00
CA THR A 292 -35.03 228.49 -28.32
C THR A 292 -35.45 227.01 -28.23
N ALA A 293 -35.14 226.38 -27.10
CA ALA A 293 -35.05 224.93 -27.00
C ALA A 293 -36.38 224.21 -26.85
N ARG A 294 -37.09 223.97 -27.92
CA ARG A 294 -38.14 222.96 -27.86
C ARG A 294 -37.77 221.76 -29.07
N LEU A 295 -36.77 220.55 -29.04
CA LEU A 295 -35.88 219.30 -29.98
C LEU A 295 -35.05 217.62 -29.75
N ALA A 296 -34.00 216.71 -30.48
CA ALA A 296 -33.41 215.00 -30.63
C ALA A 296 -31.85 213.98 -30.92
N GLU A 297 -31.47 212.53 -31.37
CA GLU A 297 -30.21 211.22 -31.24
C GLU A 297 -29.39 209.85 -32.26
N PHE A 298 -28.33 208.70 -32.06
CA PHE A 298 -27.44 207.37 -32.93
C PHE A 298 -26.35 205.86 -32.57
N GLU A 299 -25.51 204.80 -33.36
CA GLU A 299 -24.74 203.15 -33.29
C GLU A 299 -23.21 202.16 -33.85
N ASP A 300 -22.66 200.68 -33.82
CA ASP A 300 -21.21 199.65 -34.25
C ASP A 300 -20.68 197.82 -34.38
N GLU A 301 -19.40 196.96 -34.75
CA GLU A 301 -18.81 195.25 -35.01
C GLU A 301 -17.21 194.23 -35.27
N LEU A 302 -16.75 192.73 -35.30
CA LEU A 302 -15.53 191.54 -35.94
C LEU A 302 -14.38 190.09 -35.47
N ASP A 303 -13.61 188.90 -36.17
CA ASP A 303 -12.52 187.48 -35.82
C ASP A 303 -11.46 186.16 -36.72
N VAL A 304 -10.47 184.99 -36.35
CA VAL A 304 -9.67 183.46 -36.96
C VAL A 304 -8.04 182.52 -36.78
N VAL A 305 -7.18 181.20 -36.97
CA VAL A 305 -6.74 179.45 -37.15
C VAL A 305 -5.14 178.45 -37.42
N ARG A 306 -4.60 176.96 -37.43
CA ARG A 306 -3.12 175.94 -37.74
C ARG A 306 -2.51 174.12 -37.78
N SER A 307 -1.18 173.28 -37.94
CA SER A 307 -0.52 171.56 -38.04
C SER A 307 1.11 170.58 -38.17
N ALA A 308 1.63 169.09 -38.27
CA ALA A 308 3.14 168.05 -38.47
C ALA A 308 3.76 166.23 -38.42
N LEU A 309 5.08 165.37 -38.66
CA LEU A 309 5.73 163.66 -38.70
C LEU A 309 7.36 162.65 -38.94
N SER A 310 7.91 161.16 -38.84
CA SER A 310 9.39 160.12 -39.16
C SER A 310 10.02 158.30 -39.06
N ALA A 311 11.36 157.47 -39.20
CA ALA A 311 12.05 155.77 -39.17
C ALA A 311 13.66 154.77 -39.58
N GLY A 312 14.29 153.31 -39.39
CA GLY A 312 15.68 151.93 -39.31
C GLY A 312 16.67 150.66 -38.11
N ALA A 313 17.13 149.10 -37.94
CA ALA A 313 18.19 147.65 -37.27
C ALA A 313 18.63 145.95 -36.21
N VAL A 314 18.23 144.52 -35.54
CA VAL A 314 18.84 143.19 -34.31
C VAL A 314 18.82 141.27 -33.79
N ALA A 315 19.02 140.27 -32.53
CA ALA A 315 19.26 138.48 -32.01
C ALA A 315 19.33 137.21 -30.51
N LEU A 316 19.40 135.63 -30.19
CA LEU A 316 19.66 134.33 -28.85
C LEU A 316 19.75 132.39 -28.61
N ALA A 317 19.83 131.05 -27.72
CA ALA A 317 19.89 129.85 -26.29
C ALA A 317 20.30 127.98 -25.85
N ARG A 318 20.12 126.86 -24.70
CA ARG A 318 20.60 125.14 -24.12
C ARG A 318 20.06 123.78 -22.84
N LYS A 319 20.25 122.36 -22.06
CA LYS A 319 20.89 120.72 -21.44
C LYS A 319 20.29 119.15 -20.44
N ARG A 320 20.85 117.79 -19.81
CA ARG A 320 20.41 116.15 -19.01
C ARG A 320 21.07 114.79 -17.80
N ALA A 321 20.65 113.38 -17.15
CA ALA A 321 21.17 111.97 -16.06
C ALA A 321 20.59 110.22 -15.42
N GLU A 322 21.09 108.99 -14.51
CA GLU A 322 20.71 107.24 -13.94
C GLU A 322 21.23 105.84 -12.67
N ASN A 323 20.70 104.41 -12.13
CA ASN A 323 21.02 102.71 -11.41
C ASN A 323 20.98 101.45 -9.91
N GLY A 324 21.00 99.88 -9.60
CA GLY A 324 20.96 98.58 -8.25
C GLY A 324 21.12 96.67 -7.85
N ALA A 325 20.91 95.59 -6.67
CA ALA A 325 21.18 93.81 -6.18
C ALA A 325 20.78 92.47 -4.80
N LEU A 326 20.97 90.90 -4.46
CA LEU A 326 20.68 89.61 -3.18
C LEU A 326 20.87 87.79 -2.97
N SER A 327 20.83 86.88 -1.80
CA SER A 327 20.47 85.27 -1.55
C SER A 327 20.37 84.38 -0.12
N ALA A 328 19.23 83.85 0.50
CA ALA A 328 19.17 82.79 1.63
C ALA A 328 17.79 82.18 2.21
N GLN A 329 17.23 81.01 1.78
CA GLN A 329 16.02 80.36 2.41
C GLN A 329 15.84 78.83 2.16
N LEU A 330 16.16 77.92 3.11
CA LEU A 330 15.83 76.47 2.99
C LEU A 330 15.80 75.63 4.30
N GLU A 331 15.59 76.24 5.47
CA GLU A 331 15.50 75.53 6.77
C GLU A 331 14.16 75.77 7.48
N ALA A 332 13.14 74.99 7.11
CA ALA A 332 11.85 74.97 7.80
C ALA A 332 11.07 73.66 7.53
N ARG A 333 10.37 73.16 8.57
CA ARG A 333 9.36 72.07 8.51
C ARG A 333 9.87 70.64 8.20
N LYS A 334 10.81 70.15 9.02
CA LYS A 334 10.92 68.70 9.34
C LYS A 334 10.62 68.36 10.82
N GLU A 335 10.23 69.36 11.61
CA GLU A 335 9.88 69.18 13.02
C GLU A 335 8.35 69.12 13.20
N ALA A 336 7.81 67.91 13.42
CA ALA A 336 6.66 67.58 14.30
C ALA A 336 5.91 66.29 13.87
N LEU A 337 6.26 65.11 14.44
CA LEU A 337 5.24 64.11 14.85
C LEU A 337 5.69 62.95 15.80
N GLU A 338 6.95 62.83 16.28
CA GLU A 338 7.35 61.70 17.15
C GLU A 338 7.30 61.98 18.67
N GLY A 339 6.19 62.55 19.13
CA GLY A 339 6.00 63.03 20.52
C GLY A 339 5.27 62.08 21.49
N ALA A 340 5.33 60.75 21.32
CA ALA A 340 4.46 59.83 22.09
C ALA A 340 5.09 58.47 22.50
N ARG A 341 6.43 58.31 22.50
CA ARG A 341 7.08 57.00 22.73
C ARG A 341 8.28 56.98 23.70
N ARG A 342 8.21 57.72 24.82
CA ARG A 342 9.07 57.47 26.01
C ARG A 342 8.50 58.10 27.28
N ARG A 343 8.43 57.29 28.36
CA ARG A 343 8.15 57.63 29.78
C ARG A 343 6.67 57.70 30.22
N TYR A 344 6.05 56.54 30.35
CA TYR A 344 5.36 56.20 31.60
C TYR A 344 5.87 54.84 32.06
N ASP A 345 6.38 54.77 33.30
CA ASP A 345 6.82 53.59 34.04
C ASP A 345 7.75 52.58 33.33
N ALA A 346 8.93 53.10 32.97
CA ALA A 346 10.13 52.31 33.21
C ALA A 346 10.29 52.00 34.71
N ALA A 347 10.78 50.80 35.04
CA ALA A 347 11.35 50.45 36.35
C ALA A 347 10.41 50.42 37.58
N LYS A 348 9.29 49.69 37.50
CA LYS A 348 8.68 49.07 38.70
C LYS A 348 8.21 47.64 38.46
N ARG A 349 8.86 46.59 38.97
CA ARG A 349 10.22 46.39 39.55
C ARG A 349 10.35 44.87 39.75
N LYS A 350 11.58 44.36 39.87
CA LYS A 350 11.97 43.16 40.66
C LYS A 350 10.92 42.03 40.84
N ALA A 351 11.10 40.96 40.07
CA ALA A 351 11.60 39.66 40.56
C ALA A 351 10.86 38.90 41.69
N GLU A 352 11.44 37.75 42.04
CA GLU A 352 11.30 37.03 43.32
C GLU A 352 9.92 36.45 43.70
N ALA A 353 9.79 35.14 43.42
CA ALA A 353 9.65 34.07 44.44
C ALA A 353 8.31 33.28 44.55
N GLU A 354 8.42 32.00 44.18
CA GLU A 354 8.18 30.78 44.98
C GLU A 354 6.85 30.46 45.72
N ALA A 355 6.43 29.19 45.56
CA ALA A 355 5.78 28.28 46.54
C ALA A 355 4.44 28.66 47.23
N GLY A 356 3.49 27.74 47.51
CA GLY A 356 3.43 26.27 47.30
C GLY A 356 2.54 25.59 48.37
N ARG A 357 2.42 24.24 48.32
CA ARG A 357 1.77 23.32 49.33
C ARG A 357 0.23 23.32 49.33
N THR A 358 -0.54 22.22 49.37
CA THR A 358 -0.57 20.93 50.15
C THR A 358 -1.11 21.10 51.60
N GLU A 359 -1.79 20.15 52.27
CA GLU A 359 -1.98 18.68 52.11
C GLU A 359 -3.13 18.09 52.99
N GLY A 360 -3.40 16.76 52.88
CA GLY A 360 -3.98 15.91 53.96
C GLY A 360 -5.49 15.57 53.95
N THR A 361 -6.00 14.49 54.60
CA THR A 361 -5.36 13.31 55.28
C THR A 361 -6.39 12.19 55.58
N ASP A 362 -5.93 11.04 56.12
CA ASP A 362 -6.66 10.00 56.91
C ASP A 362 -7.62 8.99 56.22
N ALA A 363 -7.78 7.75 56.71
CA ALA A 363 -7.00 6.96 57.69
C ALA A 363 -7.24 5.42 57.55
N ALA A 364 -6.41 4.63 58.23
CA ALA A 364 -6.25 3.17 58.02
C ALA A 364 -7.28 2.24 58.69
N ALA A 365 -7.43 1.03 58.12
CA ALA A 365 -7.86 -0.18 58.84
C ALA A 365 -7.10 -1.42 58.30
N LYS A 366 -6.25 -2.05 59.13
CA LYS A 366 -5.41 -3.21 58.75
C LYS A 366 -5.23 -4.20 59.91
N ARG A 367 -6.33 -4.72 60.47
CA ARG A 367 -6.34 -5.60 61.66
C ARG A 367 -7.49 -6.62 61.61
N ALA A 368 -7.36 -7.65 60.78
CA ALA A 368 -8.27 -8.80 60.74
C ALA A 368 -7.55 -10.17 60.59
N GLU A 369 -6.26 -10.16 60.26
CA GLU A 369 -5.28 -11.23 60.57
C GLU A 369 -5.65 -12.66 60.12
N ASP A 370 -5.61 -13.70 60.97
CA ASP A 370 -5.61 -13.76 62.44
C ASP A 370 -6.03 -15.17 62.96
N GLU A 371 -7.32 -15.41 63.13
CA GLU A 371 -7.83 -16.39 64.13
C GLU A 371 -8.12 -17.83 63.63
N LEU A 372 -7.96 -18.14 62.34
CA LEU A 372 -8.51 -19.38 61.74
C LEU A 372 -7.46 -20.47 61.41
N LYS A 373 -6.39 -20.57 62.21
CA LYS A 373 -5.24 -21.48 61.95
C LYS A 373 -5.29 -22.84 62.67
N ASP A 374 -5.87 -22.94 63.86
CA ASP A 374 -5.48 -24.01 64.81
C ASP A 374 -6.32 -25.30 64.79
N GLY A 375 -7.49 -25.32 64.15
CA GLY A 375 -8.43 -26.47 64.18
C GLY A 375 -8.01 -27.76 63.45
N GLN A 376 -6.73 -27.92 63.08
CA GLN A 376 -6.27 -28.88 62.05
C GLN A 376 -5.56 -30.14 62.57
N GLY A 377 -5.66 -30.43 63.87
CA GLY A 377 -4.93 -31.51 64.54
C GLY A 377 -5.52 -32.92 64.39
N GLU A 378 -6.77 -33.12 64.80
CA GLU A 378 -7.30 -34.47 65.10
C GLU A 378 -7.63 -35.32 63.87
N LEU A 379 -7.78 -34.70 62.70
CA LEU A 379 -8.04 -35.36 61.42
C LEU A 379 -6.94 -36.37 61.01
N ARG A 380 -5.76 -36.31 61.64
CA ARG A 380 -4.50 -37.01 61.28
C ARG A 380 -4.38 -38.48 61.72
N ARG A 381 -5.42 -39.06 62.35
CA ARG A 381 -5.41 -40.46 62.82
C ARG A 381 -6.34 -41.39 62.03
N VAL A 382 -7.62 -41.01 61.87
CA VAL A 382 -8.58 -41.73 61.00
C VAL A 382 -8.12 -41.75 59.55
N THR A 383 -7.43 -40.70 59.11
CA THR A 383 -6.84 -40.58 57.76
C THR A 383 -5.93 -41.74 57.35
N ARG A 384 -5.26 -42.47 58.26
CA ARG A 384 -4.25 -43.48 57.87
C ARG A 384 -4.80 -44.85 57.50
N GLY A 385 -5.86 -45.33 58.16
CA GLY A 385 -6.62 -46.49 57.68
C GLY A 385 -7.43 -46.16 56.43
N LEU A 386 -7.95 -44.92 56.37
CA LEU A 386 -8.54 -44.38 55.17
C LEU A 386 -7.51 -44.21 54.03
N ALA A 387 -6.21 -44.00 54.33
CA ALA A 387 -5.17 -43.69 53.34
C ALA A 387 -4.78 -44.85 52.45
N THR A 388 -4.72 -46.11 52.92
CA THR A 388 -4.31 -47.23 52.05
C THR A 388 -5.42 -47.65 51.10
N LEU A 389 -6.67 -47.66 51.56
CA LEU A 389 -7.84 -47.88 50.69
C LEU A 389 -8.14 -46.64 49.83
N LYS A 390 -7.86 -45.42 50.35
CA LYS A 390 -7.74 -44.24 49.49
C LYS A 390 -6.59 -44.35 48.52
N ASP A 391 -5.45 -44.97 48.79
CA ASP A 391 -4.32 -44.97 47.85
C ASP A 391 -4.61 -45.85 46.63
N THR A 392 -5.40 -46.92 46.77
CA THR A 392 -5.88 -47.71 45.63
C THR A 392 -7.05 -47.01 44.93
N MET A 393 -8.06 -46.53 45.68
CA MET A 393 -9.13 -45.69 45.13
C MET A 393 -8.61 -44.41 44.48
N PHE A 394 -7.51 -43.84 44.97
CA PHE A 394 -6.85 -42.62 44.48
C PHE A 394 -5.91 -42.98 43.36
N LYS A 395 -5.22 -44.12 43.29
CA LYS A 395 -4.49 -44.49 42.06
C LYS A 395 -5.43 -44.74 40.90
N GLU A 396 -6.57 -45.42 41.12
CA GLU A 396 -7.58 -45.59 40.07
C GLU A 396 -8.41 -44.33 39.81
N SER A 397 -8.79 -43.54 40.85
CA SER A 397 -9.44 -42.25 40.62
C SER A 397 -8.49 -41.12 40.24
N GLN A 398 -7.16 -41.27 40.34
CA GLN A 398 -6.13 -40.39 39.77
C GLN A 398 -5.85 -40.79 38.33
N LYS A 399 -5.92 -42.07 37.95
CA LYS A 399 -6.04 -42.44 36.54
C LYS A 399 -7.34 -41.89 35.95
N LEU A 400 -8.48 -42.05 36.63
CA LEU A 400 -9.77 -41.51 36.18
C LEU A 400 -9.80 -39.98 36.22
N TYR A 401 -9.16 -39.33 37.20
CA TYR A 401 -9.04 -37.87 37.29
C TYR A 401 -8.02 -37.33 36.30
N LEU A 402 -6.90 -37.99 36.04
CA LEU A 402 -5.98 -37.61 34.95
C LEU A 402 -6.65 -37.82 33.60
N ARG A 403 -7.43 -38.88 33.37
CA ARG A 403 -8.24 -39.03 32.17
C ARG A 403 -9.37 -38.00 32.09
N ARG A 404 -10.03 -37.66 33.20
CA ARG A 404 -11.04 -36.57 33.27
C ARG A 404 -10.43 -35.17 33.25
N GLN A 405 -9.15 -35.01 33.57
CA GLN A 405 -8.40 -33.77 33.48
C GLN A 405 -7.84 -33.63 32.07
N GLU A 406 -7.35 -34.69 31.43
CA GLU A 406 -7.09 -34.71 29.99
C GLU A 406 -8.38 -34.45 29.21
N GLU A 407 -9.51 -35.04 29.60
CA GLU A 407 -10.83 -34.78 29.03
C GLU A 407 -11.28 -33.34 29.30
N ALA A 408 -11.14 -32.82 30.53
CA ALA A 408 -11.50 -31.45 30.87
C ALA A 408 -10.56 -30.41 30.25
N ASP A 409 -9.27 -30.70 30.11
CA ASP A 409 -8.26 -29.87 29.44
C ASP A 409 -8.48 -29.94 27.93
N MET A 410 -8.88 -31.08 27.36
CA MET A 410 -9.33 -31.17 25.97
C MET A 410 -10.64 -30.42 25.76
N ILE A 411 -11.62 -30.55 26.65
CA ILE A 411 -12.87 -29.76 26.65
C ILE A 411 -12.57 -28.27 26.82
N THR A 412 -11.57 -27.89 27.63
CA THR A 412 -11.16 -26.49 27.85
C THR A 412 -10.31 -25.96 26.70
N ARG A 413 -9.56 -26.80 25.99
CA ARG A 413 -8.86 -26.47 24.74
C ARG A 413 -9.81 -26.47 23.53
N VAL A 414 -10.90 -27.22 23.56
CA VAL A 414 -12.00 -27.19 22.58
C VAL A 414 -12.96 -26.04 22.87
N ALA A 415 -13.23 -25.70 24.14
CA ALA A 415 -14.01 -24.53 24.53
C ALA A 415 -13.20 -23.25 24.33
N GLY A 416 -11.92 -23.25 24.69
CA GLY A 416 -10.95 -22.21 24.35
C GLY A 416 -10.73 -22.10 22.84
N GLY A 417 -10.68 -23.21 22.11
CA GLY A 417 -10.64 -23.26 20.65
C GLY A 417 -11.92 -22.78 19.98
N ARG A 418 -13.09 -23.04 20.58
CA ARG A 418 -14.39 -22.46 20.19
C ARG A 418 -14.49 -20.99 20.57
N ALA A 419 -13.85 -20.56 21.66
CA ALA A 419 -13.77 -19.15 22.06
C ALA A 419 -12.80 -18.38 21.17
N THR A 420 -11.67 -18.96 20.74
CA THR A 420 -10.82 -18.36 19.71
C THR A 420 -11.50 -18.39 18.35
N LEU A 421 -12.24 -19.44 17.97
CA LEU A 421 -13.10 -19.43 16.78
C LEU A 421 -14.20 -18.36 16.86
N LYS A 422 -14.82 -18.15 18.02
CA LYS A 422 -15.83 -17.10 18.22
C LYS A 422 -15.22 -15.70 18.25
N ASN A 423 -14.02 -15.53 18.80
CA ASN A 423 -13.29 -14.26 18.81
C ASN A 423 -12.70 -13.95 17.44
N LEU A 424 -12.24 -14.95 16.70
CA LEU A 424 -11.82 -14.84 15.30
C LEU A 424 -13.03 -14.58 14.39
N GLY A 425 -14.16 -15.25 14.60
CA GLY A 425 -15.42 -14.96 13.91
C GLY A 425 -15.94 -13.55 14.22
N GLY A 426 -15.86 -13.10 15.48
CA GLY A 426 -16.13 -11.72 15.86
C GLY A 426 -15.13 -10.73 15.28
N LYS A 427 -13.89 -11.14 15.02
CA LYS A 427 -12.86 -10.33 14.35
C LYS A 427 -13.02 -10.33 12.83
N VAL A 428 -13.53 -11.41 12.23
CA VAL A 428 -14.02 -11.47 10.86
C VAL A 428 -15.20 -10.52 10.73
N HIS A 429 -16.23 -10.60 11.59
CA HIS A 429 -17.35 -9.65 11.56
C HIS A 429 -16.96 -8.20 11.86
N ALA A 430 -15.93 -7.95 12.67
CA ALA A 430 -15.36 -6.62 12.82
C ALA A 430 -14.67 -6.14 11.53
N LEU A 431 -13.93 -7.02 10.83
CA LEU A 431 -13.32 -6.73 9.53
C LEU A 431 -14.36 -6.64 8.40
N ASP A 432 -15.46 -7.40 8.45
CA ASP A 432 -16.61 -7.31 7.54
C ASP A 432 -17.31 -5.96 7.73
N ALA A 433 -17.48 -5.52 8.99
CA ALA A 433 -18.04 -4.22 9.32
C ALA A 433 -17.09 -3.06 8.97
N GLU A 434 -15.78 -3.23 9.16
CA GLU A 434 -14.77 -2.28 8.67
C GLU A 434 -14.71 -2.26 7.14
N GLN A 435 -14.91 -3.39 6.45
CA GLN A 435 -15.00 -3.48 4.99
C GLN A 435 -16.27 -2.82 4.47
N LEU A 436 -17.43 -3.05 5.10
CA LEU A 436 -18.68 -2.36 4.78
C LEU A 436 -18.53 -0.85 5.02
N ARG A 437 -17.91 -0.44 6.14
CA ARG A 437 -17.62 0.97 6.42
C ARG A 437 -16.59 1.57 5.45
N GLN A 438 -15.64 0.78 4.96
CA GLN A 438 -14.73 1.17 3.88
C GLN A 438 -15.47 1.27 2.55
N GLN A 439 -16.47 0.41 2.28
CA GLN A 439 -17.35 0.52 1.11
C GLN A 439 -18.28 1.75 1.22
N GLU A 440 -18.77 2.11 2.40
CA GLU A 440 -19.48 3.37 2.65
C GLU A 440 -18.56 4.59 2.48
N LEU A 441 -17.31 4.51 2.96
CA LEU A 441 -16.30 5.57 2.76
C LEU A 441 -15.86 5.68 1.31
N ILE A 442 -15.75 4.56 0.57
CA ILE A 442 -15.51 4.54 -0.87
C ILE A 442 -16.72 5.11 -1.61
N TYR A 443 -17.95 4.70 -1.30
CA TYR A 443 -19.15 5.20 -1.97
C TYR A 443 -19.41 6.69 -1.67
N THR A 444 -19.12 7.15 -0.46
CA THR A 444 -19.17 8.59 -0.13
C THR A 444 -18.00 9.37 -0.72
N ALA A 445 -16.81 8.76 -0.87
CA ALA A 445 -15.70 9.34 -1.62
C ALA A 445 -16.00 9.38 -3.13
N GLU A 446 -16.62 8.36 -3.71
CA GLU A 446 -17.09 8.30 -5.10
C GLU A 446 -18.21 9.31 -5.34
N PHE A 447 -19.15 9.47 -4.41
CA PHE A 447 -20.16 10.52 -4.49
C PHE A 447 -19.56 11.92 -4.34
N GLN A 448 -18.55 12.10 -3.47
CA GLN A 448 -17.78 13.33 -3.39
C GLN A 448 -16.94 13.56 -4.66
N ILE A 449 -16.35 12.53 -5.25
CA ILE A 449 -15.63 12.57 -6.53
C ILE A 449 -16.61 12.96 -7.62
N GLN A 450 -17.77 12.33 -7.78
CA GLN A 450 -18.79 12.74 -8.74
C GLN A 450 -19.30 14.17 -8.49
N GLN A 451 -19.40 14.62 -7.24
CA GLN A 451 -19.66 16.04 -6.97
C GLN A 451 -18.50 16.95 -7.36
N MET A 452 -17.25 16.52 -7.16
CA MET A 452 -16.04 17.27 -7.52
C MET A 452 -15.80 17.26 -9.02
N GLU A 453 -16.08 16.17 -9.74
CA GLU A 453 -16.15 16.06 -11.19
C GLU A 453 -17.24 16.97 -11.75
N ARG A 454 -18.44 17.00 -11.14
CA ARG A 454 -19.49 17.98 -11.51
C ARG A 454 -19.09 19.42 -11.19
N LYS A 455 -18.26 19.68 -10.16
CA LYS A 455 -17.69 21.02 -9.86
C LYS A 455 -16.53 21.36 -10.82
N VAL A 456 -15.75 20.36 -11.24
CA VAL A 456 -14.63 20.47 -12.17
C VAL A 456 -15.15 20.66 -13.60
N ALA A 457 -16.18 19.96 -14.05
CA ALA A 457 -16.87 20.24 -15.31
C ALA A 457 -17.45 21.67 -15.36
N ARG A 458 -18.11 22.11 -14.27
CA ARG A 458 -18.55 23.52 -14.10
C ARG A 458 -17.40 24.53 -14.05
N GLY A 459 -16.18 24.09 -13.73
CA GLY A 459 -14.94 24.89 -13.71
C GLY A 459 -14.16 24.85 -15.03
N LEU A 460 -14.27 23.76 -15.79
CA LEU A 460 -13.68 23.55 -17.13
C LEU A 460 -14.54 24.18 -18.23
N GLY A 461 -15.81 24.51 -17.95
CA GLY A 461 -16.62 25.42 -18.78
C GLY A 461 -17.96 24.86 -19.27
N GLU A 462 -18.28 23.60 -18.99
CA GLU A 462 -19.54 23.01 -19.44
C GLU A 462 -20.71 23.44 -18.55
N ARG A 463 -21.62 24.21 -19.14
CA ARG A 463 -22.87 24.76 -18.57
C ARG A 463 -23.95 24.78 -19.65
N SER A 464 -25.22 24.91 -19.25
CA SER A 464 -26.32 25.10 -20.20
C SER A 464 -26.17 26.43 -20.94
N ASP A 465 -26.59 26.50 -22.20
CA ASP A 465 -26.31 27.67 -23.06
C ASP A 465 -27.05 28.94 -22.62
N GLU A 466 -28.21 28.79 -21.98
CA GLU A 466 -28.94 29.91 -21.33
C GLU A 466 -28.14 30.48 -20.14
N GLU A 467 -27.49 29.62 -19.34
CA GLU A 467 -26.60 30.07 -18.26
C GLU A 467 -25.32 30.72 -18.81
N LYS A 468 -24.78 30.24 -19.95
CA LYS A 468 -23.60 30.86 -20.59
C LYS A 468 -23.88 32.32 -20.96
N ALA A 469 -25.01 32.61 -21.61
CA ALA A 469 -25.37 33.97 -22.01
C ALA A 469 -25.52 34.92 -20.80
N GLY A 470 -26.27 34.50 -19.78
CA GLY A 470 -26.44 35.30 -18.56
C GLY A 470 -25.14 35.51 -17.79
N LEU A 471 -24.28 34.49 -17.72
CA LEU A 471 -22.99 34.59 -17.05
C LEU A 471 -21.96 35.37 -17.86
N GLN A 472 -22.00 35.36 -19.20
CA GLN A 472 -21.14 36.22 -20.03
C GLN A 472 -21.45 37.71 -19.82
N ALA A 473 -22.73 38.09 -19.73
CA ALA A 473 -23.12 39.46 -19.38
C ALA A 473 -22.61 39.85 -17.98
N ARG A 474 -22.78 38.96 -16.99
CA ARG A 474 -22.31 39.19 -15.61
C ARG A 474 -20.78 39.14 -15.47
N ILE A 475 -20.07 38.42 -16.34
CA ILE A 475 -18.61 38.43 -16.43
C ILE A 475 -18.12 39.79 -16.91
N ALA A 476 -18.66 40.34 -18.00
CA ALA A 476 -18.27 41.67 -18.49
C ALA A 476 -18.47 42.76 -17.42
N GLU A 477 -19.57 42.70 -16.67
CA GLU A 477 -19.83 43.59 -15.54
C GLU A 477 -18.81 43.40 -14.40
N LEU A 478 -18.57 42.15 -13.98
CA LEU A 478 -17.61 41.80 -12.93
C LEU A 478 -16.15 42.02 -13.33
N GLU A 479 -15.81 42.03 -14.61
CA GLU A 479 -14.45 42.31 -15.10
C GLU A 479 -14.05 43.77 -14.83
N THR A 480 -15.00 44.71 -14.89
CA THR A 480 -14.77 46.11 -14.49
C THR A 480 -14.50 46.24 -12.99
N VAL A 481 -15.27 45.56 -12.15
CA VAL A 481 -15.08 45.51 -10.69
C VAL A 481 -13.76 44.80 -10.34
N ALA A 482 -13.46 43.71 -11.03
CA ALA A 482 -12.22 42.96 -10.88
C ALA A 482 -10.98 43.72 -11.38
N ALA A 483 -11.11 44.77 -12.19
CA ALA A 483 -10.00 45.66 -12.50
C ALA A 483 -9.61 46.49 -11.27
N ALA A 484 -10.59 47.13 -10.61
CA ALA A 484 -10.37 47.90 -9.39
C ALA A 484 -9.86 47.03 -8.22
N GLU A 485 -10.46 45.86 -8.01
CA GLU A 485 -10.02 44.88 -7.00
C GLU A 485 -8.61 44.32 -7.27
N ARG A 486 -8.17 44.21 -8.53
CA ARG A 486 -6.80 43.77 -8.87
C ARG A 486 -5.77 44.79 -8.40
N ASP A 487 -6.03 46.09 -8.48
CA ASP A 487 -5.09 47.11 -8.03
C ASP A 487 -5.01 47.22 -6.50
N ALA A 488 -6.12 47.03 -5.79
CA ALA A 488 -6.10 46.83 -4.34
C ALA A 488 -5.32 45.55 -3.95
N ARG A 489 -5.53 44.44 -4.68
CA ARG A 489 -4.81 43.18 -4.45
C ARG A 489 -3.32 43.22 -4.76
N LYS A 490 -2.84 44.08 -5.67
CA LYS A 490 -1.38 44.26 -5.89
C LYS A 490 -0.68 44.76 -4.63
N MET A 491 -1.26 45.76 -3.96
CA MET A 491 -0.72 46.30 -2.71
C MET A 491 -0.72 45.26 -1.60
N LEU A 492 -1.86 44.59 -1.37
CA LEU A 492 -2.01 43.59 -0.32
C LEU A 492 -1.20 42.30 -0.59
N GLY A 493 -1.07 41.93 -1.86
CA GLY A 493 -0.28 40.78 -2.32
C GLY A 493 1.21 40.93 -2.04
N SER A 494 1.79 42.13 -2.12
CA SER A 494 3.20 42.37 -1.79
C SER A 494 3.52 42.10 -0.31
N ALA A 495 2.62 42.48 0.60
CA ALA A 495 2.75 42.20 2.03
C ALA A 495 2.59 40.69 2.33
N VAL A 496 1.60 40.05 1.70
CA VAL A 496 1.37 38.60 1.82
C VAL A 496 2.54 37.79 1.24
N GLN A 497 3.15 38.22 0.14
CA GLN A 497 4.37 37.62 -0.41
C GLN A 497 5.56 37.76 0.53
N LEU A 498 5.75 38.94 1.15
CA LEU A 498 6.83 39.15 2.12
C LEU A 498 6.68 38.24 3.35
N ASP A 499 5.46 38.00 3.83
CA ASP A 499 5.22 37.10 4.96
C ASP A 499 5.21 35.61 4.56
N LEU A 500 4.82 35.26 3.32
CA LEU A 500 5.05 33.93 2.73
C LEU A 500 6.55 33.62 2.64
N MET A 501 7.36 34.52 2.07
CA MET A 501 8.81 34.33 1.97
C MET A 501 9.47 34.23 3.35
N LYS A 502 8.99 34.97 4.37
CA LYS A 502 9.42 34.75 5.76
C LYS A 502 9.03 33.36 6.26
N LEU A 503 7.80 32.90 6.03
CA LEU A 503 7.33 31.56 6.45
C LEU A 503 8.06 30.43 5.72
N GLU A 504 8.43 30.61 4.46
CA GLU A 504 9.26 29.69 3.67
C GLU A 504 10.69 29.68 4.16
N ALA A 505 11.30 30.84 4.45
CA ALA A 505 12.60 30.93 5.10
C ALA A 505 12.61 30.31 6.51
N ARG A 506 11.50 30.38 7.25
CA ARG A 506 11.32 29.61 8.50
C ARG A 506 11.25 28.12 8.19
N ARG A 507 10.33 27.65 7.34
CA ARG A 507 10.22 26.23 6.95
C ARG A 507 11.53 25.62 6.46
N LEU A 508 12.30 26.32 5.63
CA LEU A 508 13.58 25.85 5.11
C LEU A 508 14.66 25.76 6.20
N ARG A 509 14.73 26.75 7.10
CA ARG A 509 15.62 26.68 8.28
C ARG A 509 15.18 25.57 9.24
N ASP A 510 13.90 25.45 9.53
CA ASP A 510 13.38 24.51 10.50
C ASP A 510 13.50 23.06 9.95
N ALA A 511 13.39 22.87 8.63
CA ALA A 511 13.74 21.63 7.92
C ALA A 511 15.26 21.38 7.86
N LEU A 512 16.10 22.42 7.78
CA LEU A 512 17.55 22.29 7.87
C LEU A 512 17.99 21.89 9.28
N CYS A 513 17.39 22.47 10.33
CA CYS A 513 17.56 22.05 11.71
C CYS A 513 17.11 20.61 11.91
N GLY A 514 15.90 20.22 11.45
CA GLY A 514 15.43 18.84 11.54
C GLY A 514 16.32 17.83 10.77
N ARG A 515 16.96 18.25 9.66
CA ARG A 515 17.99 17.45 8.97
C ARG A 515 19.30 17.39 9.75
N ALA A 516 19.73 18.48 10.38
CA ALA A 516 20.92 18.49 11.25
C ALA A 516 20.70 17.60 12.49
N ASP A 517 19.56 17.70 13.15
CA ASP A 517 19.16 16.84 14.27
C ASP A 517 19.09 15.37 13.86
N ALA A 518 18.58 15.08 12.66
CA ALA A 518 18.59 13.72 12.11
C ALA A 518 20.02 13.21 11.81
N VAL A 519 20.93 14.06 11.31
CA VAL A 519 22.34 13.72 11.13
C VAL A 519 23.02 13.48 12.49
N PHE A 520 22.87 14.38 13.47
CA PHE A 520 23.39 14.18 14.82
C PHE A 520 22.82 12.93 15.49
N ALA A 521 21.54 12.61 15.29
CA ALA A 521 20.93 11.37 15.78
C ALA A 521 21.49 10.12 15.08
N LEU A 522 21.78 10.19 13.78
CA LEU A 522 22.43 9.11 13.02
C LEU A 522 23.91 8.95 13.40
N GLU A 523 24.63 10.04 13.67
CA GLU A 523 26.01 10.01 14.17
C GLU A 523 26.10 9.48 15.60
N ALA A 524 25.20 9.92 16.50
CA ALA A 524 25.06 9.36 17.83
C ALA A 524 24.67 7.87 17.79
N ARG A 525 23.80 7.46 16.86
CA ARG A 525 23.47 6.05 16.63
C ARG A 525 24.67 5.26 16.07
N ARG A 526 25.44 5.83 15.14
CA ARG A 526 26.67 5.26 14.59
C ARG A 526 27.74 5.09 15.68
N ALA A 527 27.90 6.06 16.58
CA ALA A 527 28.80 5.97 17.72
C ALA A 527 28.36 4.89 18.72
N ARG A 528 27.07 4.84 19.09
CA ARG A 528 26.51 3.79 19.96
C ARG A 528 26.63 2.39 19.35
N LEU A 529 26.39 2.24 18.05
CA LEU A 529 26.60 0.99 17.33
C LEU A 529 28.09 0.63 17.23
N GLY A 530 28.98 1.61 17.08
CA GLY A 530 30.43 1.41 17.14
C GLY A 530 30.87 0.82 18.48
N VAL A 531 30.48 1.46 19.59
CA VAL A 531 30.74 0.95 20.95
C VAL A 531 30.15 -0.45 21.13
N SER A 532 28.90 -0.69 20.73
CA SER A 532 28.28 -2.01 20.87
C SER A 532 28.94 -3.09 20.01
N VAL A 533 29.50 -2.74 18.84
CA VAL A 533 30.29 -3.67 18.02
C VAL A 533 31.66 -3.94 18.66
N GLU A 534 32.30 -2.96 19.28
CA GLU A 534 33.54 -3.16 20.05
C GLU A 534 33.29 -4.04 21.29
N GLU A 535 32.21 -3.81 22.04
CA GLU A 535 31.76 -4.66 23.15
C GLU A 535 31.52 -6.10 22.69
N ARG A 536 30.75 -6.31 21.61
CA ARG A 536 30.52 -7.65 21.04
C ARG A 536 31.80 -8.30 20.51
N ARG A 537 32.77 -7.52 20.01
CA ARG A 537 34.10 -8.03 19.63
C ARG A 537 34.88 -8.50 20.85
N ALA A 538 34.85 -7.74 21.95
CA ALA A 538 35.49 -8.11 23.21
C ALA A 538 34.85 -9.36 23.84
N GLU A 539 33.51 -9.47 23.86
CA GLU A 539 32.80 -10.68 24.27
C GLU A 539 33.19 -11.90 23.42
N VAL A 540 33.21 -11.75 22.08
CA VAL A 540 33.60 -12.83 21.17
C VAL A 540 35.08 -13.21 21.33
N ALA A 541 35.96 -12.27 21.64
CA ALA A 541 37.35 -12.55 22.00
C ALA A 541 37.43 -13.35 23.31
N ALA A 542 36.77 -12.89 24.38
CA ALA A 542 36.72 -13.60 25.66
C ALA A 542 36.13 -15.02 25.53
N HIS A 543 35.05 -15.19 24.76
CA HIS A 543 34.48 -16.51 24.46
C HIS A 543 35.42 -17.39 23.63
N ARG A 544 36.20 -16.82 22.69
CA ARG A 544 37.26 -17.55 21.98
C ARG A 544 38.37 -17.98 22.94
N ASP A 545 38.73 -17.16 23.92
CA ASP A 545 39.80 -17.46 24.88
C ASP A 545 39.39 -18.49 25.92
N VAL A 546 38.16 -18.44 26.42
CA VAL A 546 37.56 -19.52 27.23
C VAL A 546 37.53 -20.83 26.44
N ARG A 547 37.17 -20.80 25.15
CA ARG A 547 37.23 -22.00 24.28
C ARG A 547 38.66 -22.47 24.01
N ARG A 548 39.65 -21.57 23.88
CA ARG A 548 41.08 -21.92 23.76
C ARG A 548 41.67 -22.46 25.07
N ALA A 549 41.12 -22.10 26.23
CA ALA A 549 41.47 -22.71 27.52
C ALA A 549 40.84 -24.10 27.65
N ALA A 550 39.54 -24.24 27.36
CA ALA A 550 38.82 -25.52 27.39
C ALA A 550 39.41 -26.55 26.42
N LEU A 551 39.85 -26.13 25.22
CA LEU A 551 40.55 -27.01 24.28
C LEU A 551 41.84 -27.56 24.89
N ARG A 552 42.70 -26.71 25.46
CA ARG A 552 43.97 -27.14 26.08
C ARG A 552 43.74 -28.11 27.24
N ALA A 553 42.80 -27.82 28.14
CA ALA A 553 42.43 -28.74 29.21
C ALA A 553 41.91 -30.10 28.70
N ALA A 554 41.14 -30.11 27.60
CA ALA A 554 40.68 -31.34 26.96
C ALA A 554 41.83 -32.11 26.27
N GLU A 555 42.85 -31.43 25.75
CA GLU A 555 44.04 -32.06 25.18
C GLU A 555 44.99 -32.63 26.24
N GLU A 556 45.10 -31.96 27.40
CA GLU A 556 45.81 -32.44 28.58
C GLU A 556 45.16 -33.71 29.16
N GLU A 557 43.83 -33.72 29.35
CA GLU A 557 43.09 -34.91 29.77
C GLU A 557 43.12 -36.03 28.71
N ARG A 558 43.06 -35.70 27.40
CA ARG A 558 43.29 -36.68 26.33
C ARG A 558 44.67 -37.33 26.44
N HIS A 559 45.71 -36.54 26.70
CA HIS A 559 47.08 -37.04 26.86
C HIS A 559 47.23 -37.92 28.13
N ARG A 560 46.63 -37.51 29.25
CA ARG A 560 46.56 -38.30 30.49
C ARG A 560 45.90 -39.66 30.26
N VAL A 561 44.72 -39.70 29.65
CA VAL A 561 44.02 -40.97 29.33
C VAL A 561 44.84 -41.82 28.36
N GLN A 562 45.58 -41.22 27.42
CA GLN A 562 46.48 -41.92 26.51
C GLN A 562 47.68 -42.58 27.25
N LEU A 563 48.23 -41.92 28.28
CA LEU A 563 49.26 -42.49 29.16
C LEU A 563 48.70 -43.64 30.02
N GLU A 564 47.52 -43.48 30.62
CA GLU A 564 46.85 -44.54 31.39
C GLU A 564 46.51 -45.76 30.52
N LEU A 565 46.08 -45.55 29.28
CA LEU A 565 45.86 -46.62 28.29
C LEU A 565 47.16 -47.36 27.95
N GLY A 566 48.28 -46.63 27.82
CA GLY A 566 49.61 -47.22 27.64
C GLY A 566 50.02 -48.12 28.81
N ALA A 567 49.85 -47.64 30.04
CA ALA A 567 50.13 -48.41 31.25
C ALA A 567 49.27 -49.68 31.36
N ARG A 568 47.96 -49.58 31.06
CA ARG A 568 47.06 -50.75 31.06
C ARG A 568 47.41 -51.77 29.98
N ARG A 569 47.78 -51.34 28.76
CA ARG A 569 48.25 -52.24 27.70
C ARG A 569 49.51 -53.01 28.12
N ALA A 570 50.49 -52.33 28.74
CA ALA A 570 51.70 -52.96 29.25
C ALA A 570 51.42 -53.98 30.38
N ALA A 571 50.33 -53.83 31.15
CA ALA A 571 49.90 -54.81 32.14
C ALA A 571 49.24 -56.04 31.49
N VAL A 572 48.45 -55.87 30.42
CA VAL A 572 47.80 -56.98 29.70
C VAL A 572 48.83 -57.88 29.01
N GLU A 573 49.87 -57.31 28.37
CA GLU A 573 50.94 -58.10 27.76
C GLU A 573 51.72 -58.93 28.79
N LYS A 574 51.99 -58.38 29.98
CA LYS A 574 52.59 -59.12 31.10
C LYS A 574 51.70 -60.28 31.59
N LEU A 575 50.39 -60.17 31.48
CA LEU A 575 49.45 -61.26 31.82
C LEU A 575 49.39 -62.32 30.71
N ARG A 576 49.42 -61.91 29.42
CA ARG A 576 49.48 -62.85 28.28
C ARG A 576 50.70 -63.76 28.34
N ALA A 577 51.90 -63.19 28.51
CA ALA A 577 53.14 -63.97 28.65
C ALA A 577 53.10 -64.96 29.82
N LYS A 578 52.38 -64.62 30.89
CA LYS A 578 52.16 -65.47 32.07
C LYS A 578 51.12 -66.57 31.87
N TYR A 579 50.25 -66.44 30.86
CA TYR A 579 49.25 -67.44 30.49
C TYR A 579 49.81 -68.44 29.48
N GLU A 580 50.56 -67.98 28.47
CA GLU A 580 51.22 -68.87 27.49
C GLU A 580 52.24 -69.82 28.14
N THR A 581 52.92 -69.37 29.18
CA THR A 581 53.88 -70.19 29.94
C THR A 581 53.19 -71.26 30.79
N LEU A 582 51.92 -71.09 31.17
CA LEU A 582 51.12 -72.11 31.84
C LEU A 582 50.55 -73.14 30.84
N THR A 583 50.05 -72.72 29.68
CA THR A 583 49.53 -73.66 28.66
C THR A 583 50.63 -74.54 28.07
N LYS A 584 51.87 -74.04 27.94
CA LYS A 584 53.04 -74.82 27.50
C LYS A 584 53.52 -75.86 28.53
N ALA A 585 52.95 -75.91 29.74
CA ALA A 585 53.26 -76.94 30.74
C ALA A 585 52.28 -78.13 30.76
N PHE A 586 51.19 -78.08 29.96
CA PHE A 586 50.12 -79.09 29.96
C PHE A 586 49.77 -79.64 28.55
N ALA A 587 50.64 -79.43 27.56
CA ALA A 587 50.49 -79.98 26.21
C ALA A 587 51.67 -80.92 25.87
N PRO A 588 51.43 -82.13 25.32
CA PRO A 588 52.50 -83.00 24.83
C PRO A 588 53.21 -82.41 23.60
N PRO A 589 54.53 -82.61 23.44
CA PRO A 589 55.24 -82.21 22.23
C PRO A 589 55.05 -83.24 21.10
N GLU A 590 54.53 -82.80 19.96
CA GLU A 590 54.59 -83.57 18.71
C GLU A 590 55.89 -83.25 17.96
N GLY A 591 56.53 -84.27 17.38
CA GLY A 591 57.63 -84.09 16.41
C GLY A 591 59.02 -84.55 16.86
N MET A 592 59.21 -85.86 17.04
CA MET A 592 60.48 -86.53 16.70
C MET A 592 60.23 -87.98 16.29
N GLU A 593 61.18 -88.55 15.54
CA GLU A 593 60.93 -89.71 14.69
C GLU A 593 61.32 -91.06 15.33
N ARG A 594 60.51 -92.08 15.00
CA ARG A 594 60.86 -93.44 14.57
C ARG A 594 62.19 -94.10 15.03
N GLU A 595 62.05 -95.40 15.34
CA GLU A 595 63.08 -96.47 15.43
C GLU A 595 63.69 -96.77 16.82
N GLY A 596 64.30 -97.97 16.94
CA GLY A 596 65.09 -98.39 18.10
C GLY A 596 64.33 -99.02 19.29
N GLY A 597 63.94 -100.29 19.20
CA GLY A 597 63.42 -101.04 20.36
C GLY A 597 64.52 -101.44 21.37
N GLY A 598 64.18 -101.71 22.64
CA GLY A 598 65.26 -102.01 23.61
C GLY A 598 64.99 -102.29 25.11
N ALA A 599 63.77 -102.67 25.53
CA ALA A 599 63.49 -103.31 26.83
C ALA A 599 63.63 -102.52 28.17
N ARG A 600 62.96 -103.07 29.20
CA ARG A 600 63.10 -102.83 30.67
C ARG A 600 62.74 -101.45 31.26
N GLY A 601 61.43 -101.22 31.39
CA GLY A 601 60.77 -101.44 32.69
C GLY A 601 60.55 -100.26 33.65
N GLY A 602 59.32 -99.72 33.66
CA GLY A 602 58.78 -98.81 34.68
C GLY A 602 57.25 -98.92 34.72
N ARG A 603 56.62 -98.83 35.90
CA ARG A 603 55.19 -99.18 36.09
C ARG A 603 54.25 -98.03 35.71
N GLY A 604 53.19 -98.33 34.96
CA GLY A 604 52.02 -97.47 34.72
C GLY A 604 50.79 -98.32 34.32
N PRO A 605 49.56 -98.07 34.81
CA PRO A 605 48.47 -99.04 34.74
C PRO A 605 47.50 -98.86 33.55
N ALA A 606 47.44 -99.83 32.62
CA ALA A 606 46.41 -99.87 31.55
C ALA A 606 46.20 -101.24 30.84
N ALA A 607 46.16 -102.39 31.54
CA ALA A 607 45.80 -103.68 30.91
C ALA A 607 45.31 -104.74 31.93
N ALA A 608 44.12 -105.35 31.72
CA ALA A 608 43.62 -106.43 32.58
C ALA A 608 42.53 -107.38 31.99
N ALA A 609 41.75 -106.97 30.98
CA ALA A 609 40.43 -107.60 30.70
C ALA A 609 40.39 -108.83 29.78
N TYR A 610 41.51 -109.26 29.17
CA TYR A 610 41.46 -110.09 27.94
C TYR A 610 41.56 -111.62 28.13
N TYR A 611 42.00 -112.15 29.28
CA TYR A 611 42.60 -113.50 29.36
C TYR A 611 41.86 -114.59 30.17
N ILE A 612 40.58 -114.42 30.55
CA ILE A 612 39.89 -115.35 31.47
C ILE A 612 39.08 -116.48 30.78
N ILE A 613 38.68 -116.33 29.51
CA ILE A 613 37.59 -117.15 28.92
C ILE A 613 38.03 -118.56 28.45
N ALA A 614 39.33 -118.82 28.24
CA ALA A 614 39.79 -119.93 27.39
C ALA A 614 39.89 -121.34 28.04
N ALA A 615 39.46 -121.54 29.30
CA ALA A 615 39.93 -122.69 30.11
C ALA A 615 38.95 -123.86 30.37
N ALA A 616 37.65 -123.74 30.05
CA ALA A 616 36.62 -124.56 30.74
C ALA A 616 36.21 -125.90 30.08
N GLN A 617 36.45 -126.13 28.78
CA GLN A 617 35.60 -127.04 27.97
C GLN A 617 36.04 -128.52 27.83
N ARG A 618 36.99 -129.04 28.63
CA ARG A 618 37.80 -130.22 28.21
C ARG A 618 37.81 -131.43 29.16
N ARG A 619 36.66 -131.84 29.74
CA ARG A 619 36.67 -132.74 30.91
C ARG A 619 35.57 -133.81 31.09
N GLU A 620 34.70 -134.09 30.11
CA GLU A 620 33.46 -134.87 30.37
C GLU A 620 33.32 -136.24 29.65
N GLU A 621 34.08 -136.52 28.60
CA GLU A 621 33.63 -137.46 27.55
C GLU A 621 33.86 -138.98 27.80
N LEU A 622 34.58 -139.40 28.85
CA LEU A 622 35.32 -140.68 28.84
C LEU A 622 34.94 -141.75 29.90
N GLN A 623 33.68 -141.83 30.37
CA GLN A 623 33.34 -142.74 31.48
C GLN A 623 31.93 -143.39 31.41
N ARG A 624 31.61 -144.15 30.35
CA ARG A 624 30.29 -144.84 30.22
C ARG A 624 30.23 -146.24 29.57
N GLU A 625 31.17 -146.67 28.74
CA GLU A 625 30.99 -147.83 27.84
C GLU A 625 31.10 -149.22 28.53
N GLY A 626 30.94 -149.32 29.86
CA GLY A 626 31.15 -150.55 30.63
C GLY A 626 29.90 -151.33 31.02
N ASP A 627 28.76 -150.65 31.24
CA ASP A 627 27.61 -151.21 32.00
C ASP A 627 26.64 -152.06 31.15
N GLU A 628 26.97 -152.36 29.89
CA GLU A 628 25.96 -152.73 28.88
C GLU A 628 25.60 -154.22 28.82
N LEU A 629 26.56 -155.13 29.00
CA LEU A 629 26.39 -156.55 28.59
C LEU A 629 25.65 -157.43 29.60
N ASP A 630 25.76 -157.21 30.91
CA ASP A 630 25.01 -157.97 31.93
C ASP A 630 23.49 -157.71 31.88
N GLN A 631 23.06 -156.71 31.11
CA GLN A 631 21.64 -156.41 30.89
C GLN A 631 20.95 -157.46 30.02
N GLU A 632 21.70 -158.23 29.21
CA GLU A 632 21.18 -159.06 28.11
C GLU A 632 20.34 -160.27 28.54
N ILE A 633 20.63 -160.84 29.72
CA ILE A 633 19.94 -162.05 30.22
C ILE A 633 18.68 -161.66 30.99
N GLN A 634 18.74 -160.63 31.84
CA GLN A 634 17.57 -160.13 32.57
C GLN A 634 16.51 -159.51 31.63
N LYS A 635 16.89 -159.07 30.42
CA LYS A 635 15.95 -158.65 29.35
C LYS A 635 14.91 -159.73 29.05
N ARG A 636 15.30 -161.00 28.87
CA ARG A 636 14.42 -162.07 28.36
C ARG A 636 13.30 -162.47 29.32
N GLU A 637 13.57 -162.49 30.62
CA GLU A 637 12.51 -162.77 31.62
C GLU A 637 11.64 -161.54 31.91
N ARG A 638 12.18 -160.33 31.72
CA ARG A 638 11.38 -159.10 31.71
C ARG A 638 10.44 -159.05 30.51
N GLU A 639 10.88 -159.48 29.33
CA GLU A 639 10.11 -159.44 28.08
C GLU A 639 8.71 -160.07 28.21
N MET A 640 8.58 -161.28 28.75
CA MET A 640 7.25 -161.93 28.90
C MET A 640 6.32 -161.17 29.86
N ARG A 641 6.82 -160.72 31.02
CA ARG A 641 6.02 -159.92 31.98
C ARG A 641 5.75 -158.50 31.48
N ALA A 642 6.57 -157.99 30.57
CA ALA A 642 6.33 -156.73 29.87
C ALA A 642 5.24 -156.85 28.80
N LEU A 643 5.09 -158.01 28.13
CA LEU A 643 4.07 -158.18 27.08
C LEU A 643 2.63 -158.11 27.62
N GLU A 644 2.34 -158.66 28.82
CA GLU A 644 1.01 -158.46 29.44
C GLU A 644 0.79 -157.02 29.94
N ASN A 645 1.80 -156.43 30.60
CA ASN A 645 1.70 -155.06 31.11
C ASN A 645 1.59 -154.01 29.98
N THR A 646 2.28 -154.20 28.85
CA THR A 646 2.20 -153.28 27.71
C THR A 646 0.81 -153.29 27.08
N LEU A 647 0.14 -154.44 26.98
CA LEU A 647 -1.22 -154.51 26.40
C LEU A 647 -2.23 -153.72 27.25
N GLN A 648 -2.16 -153.81 28.58
CA GLN A 648 -2.97 -152.97 29.47
C GLN A 648 -2.59 -151.48 29.38
N HIS A 649 -1.28 -151.16 29.42
CA HIS A 649 -0.81 -149.77 29.41
C HIS A 649 -1.11 -149.05 28.09
N LEU A 650 -1.12 -149.77 26.96
CA LEU A 650 -1.41 -149.26 25.63
C LEU A 650 -2.87 -148.84 25.47
N ASN A 651 -3.82 -149.59 26.06
CA ASN A 651 -5.23 -149.21 26.09
C ASN A 651 -5.49 -147.96 26.94
N ALA A 652 -4.88 -147.85 28.13
CA ALA A 652 -5.02 -146.66 28.98
C ALA A 652 -4.51 -145.39 28.26
N ARG A 653 -3.28 -145.42 27.73
CA ARG A 653 -2.69 -144.27 27.03
C ARG A 653 -3.44 -143.90 25.75
N ASN A 654 -4.09 -144.84 25.06
CA ASN A 654 -4.96 -144.54 23.91
C ASN A 654 -6.23 -143.74 24.28
N VAL A 655 -6.61 -143.69 25.55
CA VAL A 655 -7.66 -142.78 26.05
C VAL A 655 -7.07 -141.40 26.35
N ASP A 656 -5.96 -141.34 27.09
CA ASP A 656 -5.27 -140.08 27.42
C ASP A 656 -4.90 -139.28 26.16
N PHE A 657 -4.34 -139.95 25.15
CA PHE A 657 -3.92 -139.36 23.88
C PHE A 657 -5.08 -138.90 22.97
N ARG A 658 -6.33 -139.14 23.37
CA ARG A 658 -7.52 -138.54 22.73
C ARG A 658 -8.01 -137.30 23.46
N MET A 659 -7.85 -137.25 24.79
CA MET A 659 -8.25 -136.11 25.61
C MET A 659 -7.35 -134.88 25.40
N SER A 660 -6.07 -135.10 25.08
CA SER A 660 -5.10 -134.02 24.80
C SER A 660 -5.41 -133.16 23.57
N PHE A 661 -6.34 -133.57 22.70
CA PHE A 661 -6.74 -132.83 21.49
C PHE A 661 -8.04 -132.03 21.63
N ALA A 662 -8.67 -131.98 22.81
CA ALA A 662 -9.86 -131.16 23.06
C ALA A 662 -9.51 -129.66 23.11
N ARG A 663 -10.34 -128.81 22.47
CA ARG A 663 -10.21 -127.34 22.51
C ARG A 663 -11.00 -126.72 23.65
N ALA A 664 -10.57 -125.54 24.10
CA ALA A 664 -11.09 -124.83 25.26
C ALA A 664 -12.50 -124.22 25.06
N ASP A 665 -13.11 -123.88 26.20
CA ASP A 665 -14.53 -123.57 26.41
C ASP A 665 -14.93 -122.14 25.98
N PRO A 666 -16.01 -121.93 25.20
CA PRO A 666 -16.43 -120.61 24.72
C PRO A 666 -16.92 -119.62 25.81
N ASP A 667 -17.37 -120.08 26.98
CA ASP A 667 -17.88 -119.20 28.05
C ASP A 667 -16.80 -118.72 29.05
N GLY A 668 -15.52 -118.84 28.68
CA GLY A 668 -14.39 -118.34 29.47
C GLY A 668 -14.26 -116.81 29.46
N GLY A 669 -13.81 -116.22 30.58
CA GLY A 669 -13.78 -114.77 30.83
C GLY A 669 -12.94 -113.88 29.87
N GLN A 670 -12.25 -114.46 28.88
CA GLN A 670 -11.70 -113.69 27.75
C GLN A 670 -12.81 -113.15 26.83
N ALA A 671 -13.96 -113.83 26.76
CA ALA A 671 -15.12 -113.40 25.97
C ALA A 671 -15.76 -112.11 26.52
N ASP A 672 -15.78 -111.91 27.84
CA ASP A 672 -16.35 -110.71 28.46
C ASP A 672 -15.48 -109.46 28.26
N LEU A 673 -14.15 -109.61 28.25
CA LEU A 673 -13.24 -108.49 27.97
C LEU A 673 -13.47 -107.92 26.56
N LEU A 674 -13.75 -108.79 25.58
CA LEU A 674 -14.07 -108.39 24.21
C LEU A 674 -15.35 -107.53 24.16
N ARG A 675 -16.42 -107.95 24.85
CA ARG A 675 -17.71 -107.24 24.93
C ARG A 675 -17.56 -105.81 25.48
N GLN A 676 -16.67 -105.61 26.46
CA GLN A 676 -16.42 -104.29 27.05
C GLN A 676 -15.72 -103.33 26.07
N LEU A 677 -14.74 -103.81 25.31
CA LEU A 677 -14.02 -103.01 24.31
C LEU A 677 -14.94 -102.59 23.15
N GLU A 678 -15.85 -103.46 22.71
CA GLU A 678 -16.86 -103.12 21.70
C GLU A 678 -17.81 -101.99 22.15
N GLN A 679 -18.19 -101.95 23.43
CA GLN A 679 -19.03 -100.87 23.96
C GLN A 679 -18.30 -99.52 23.98
N GLN A 680 -17.01 -99.51 24.35
CA GLN A 680 -16.20 -98.29 24.31
C GLN A 680 -16.03 -97.77 22.87
N GLY A 681 -15.83 -98.66 21.90
CA GLY A 681 -15.75 -98.30 20.48
C GLY A 681 -17.00 -97.59 19.95
N LYS A 682 -18.20 -98.05 20.34
CA LYS A 682 -19.49 -97.44 19.94
C LYS A 682 -19.66 -96.02 20.49
N LEU A 683 -19.33 -95.80 21.77
CA LEU A 683 -19.43 -94.48 22.40
C LEU A 683 -18.51 -93.42 21.73
N ALA A 684 -17.31 -93.84 21.29
CA ALA A 684 -16.39 -92.97 20.55
C ALA A 684 -16.93 -92.58 19.16
N GLN A 685 -17.58 -93.52 18.46
CA GLN A 685 -18.17 -93.27 17.13
C GLN A 685 -19.34 -92.28 17.21
N ASP A 686 -20.22 -92.40 18.21
CA ASP A 686 -21.35 -91.48 18.42
C ASP A 686 -20.89 -90.03 18.69
N ALA A 687 -19.83 -89.85 19.49
CA ALA A 687 -19.25 -88.54 19.76
C ALA A 687 -18.67 -87.89 18.48
N LEU A 688 -17.98 -88.68 17.65
CA LEU A 688 -17.39 -88.23 16.39
C LEU A 688 -18.47 -87.87 15.35
N PHE A 689 -19.58 -88.62 15.31
CA PHE A 689 -20.74 -88.29 14.46
C PHE A 689 -21.38 -86.95 14.84
N ARG A 690 -21.57 -86.68 16.15
CA ARG A 690 -22.09 -85.39 16.63
C ARG A 690 -21.21 -84.22 16.19
N LYS A 691 -19.88 -84.33 16.34
CA LYS A 691 -18.93 -83.28 15.93
C LYS A 691 -18.92 -83.04 14.41
N LYS A 692 -19.03 -84.09 13.58
CA LYS A 692 -19.22 -83.93 12.13
C LYS A 692 -20.49 -83.13 11.79
N LYS A 693 -21.60 -83.38 12.50
CA LYS A 693 -22.88 -82.68 12.29
C LYS A 693 -22.88 -81.22 12.76
N GLU A 694 -22.06 -80.87 13.75
CA GLU A 694 -21.80 -79.46 14.11
C GLU A 694 -20.97 -78.74 13.04
N VAL A 695 -19.90 -79.36 12.55
CA VAL A 695 -19.07 -78.79 11.47
C VAL A 695 -19.88 -78.53 10.20
N GLN A 696 -20.73 -79.47 9.78
CA GLN A 696 -21.60 -79.30 8.61
C GLN A 696 -22.56 -78.10 8.74
N ARG A 697 -23.07 -77.81 9.94
CA ARG A 697 -23.91 -76.62 10.18
C ARG A 697 -23.11 -75.33 10.05
N LEU A 698 -21.95 -75.27 10.71
CA LEU A 698 -21.08 -74.09 10.61
C LEU A 698 -20.58 -73.84 9.18
N GLN A 699 -20.48 -74.88 8.35
CA GLN A 699 -20.21 -74.75 6.92
C GLN A 699 -21.40 -74.13 6.17
N THR A 700 -22.64 -74.63 6.36
CA THR A 700 -23.82 -74.02 5.73
C THR A 700 -24.08 -72.59 6.20
N ASP A 701 -23.84 -72.29 7.48
CA ASP A 701 -23.99 -70.95 8.04
C ASP A 701 -23.00 -69.96 7.39
N LEU A 702 -21.75 -70.39 7.17
CA LEU A 702 -20.71 -69.62 6.46
C LEU A 702 -21.02 -69.45 4.97
N GLU A 703 -21.58 -70.47 4.30
CA GLU A 703 -21.99 -70.39 2.89
C GLU A 703 -23.17 -69.42 2.71
N GLU A 704 -24.15 -69.43 3.62
CA GLU A 704 -25.24 -68.44 3.64
C GLU A 704 -24.73 -67.01 3.88
N ASP A 705 -23.86 -66.80 4.87
CA ASP A 705 -23.32 -65.45 5.14
C ASP A 705 -22.38 -64.95 4.03
N ALA A 706 -21.65 -65.84 3.34
CA ALA A 706 -20.90 -65.48 2.14
C ALA A 706 -21.82 -64.99 1.00
N ALA A 707 -22.93 -65.71 0.74
CA ALA A 707 -23.92 -65.30 -0.26
C ALA A 707 -24.65 -63.99 0.11
N ARG A 708 -24.90 -63.75 1.40
CA ARG A 708 -25.43 -62.47 1.91
C ARG A 708 -24.42 -61.32 1.70
N LEU A 709 -23.13 -61.55 1.93
CA LEU A 709 -22.08 -60.56 1.66
C LEU A 709 -21.92 -60.25 0.16
N GLU A 710 -21.97 -61.26 -0.71
CA GLU A 710 -21.89 -61.08 -2.17
C GLU A 710 -23.09 -60.28 -2.70
N THR A 711 -24.32 -60.61 -2.25
CA THR A 711 -25.53 -59.88 -2.65
C THR A 711 -25.57 -58.45 -2.11
N LEU A 712 -25.09 -58.19 -0.89
CA LEU A 712 -24.90 -56.83 -0.37
C LEU A 712 -23.80 -56.05 -1.10
N GLY A 713 -22.74 -56.73 -1.54
CA GLY A 713 -21.70 -56.17 -2.40
C GLY A 713 -22.28 -55.68 -3.73
N ALA A 714 -22.99 -56.55 -4.44
CA ALA A 714 -23.63 -56.23 -5.72
C ALA A 714 -24.71 -55.12 -5.59
N GLN A 715 -25.43 -55.04 -4.46
CA GLN A 715 -26.32 -53.91 -4.17
C GLN A 715 -25.52 -52.61 -3.94
N SER A 716 -24.42 -52.67 -3.20
CA SER A 716 -23.55 -51.51 -2.94
C SER A 716 -22.91 -50.96 -4.20
N GLU A 717 -22.56 -51.81 -5.17
CA GLU A 717 -22.02 -51.39 -6.46
C GLU A 717 -23.08 -50.69 -7.33
N ARG A 718 -24.28 -51.27 -7.47
CA ARG A 718 -25.40 -50.62 -8.16
C ARG A 718 -25.71 -49.24 -7.58
N LEU A 719 -25.68 -49.10 -6.26
CA LEU A 719 -25.87 -47.81 -5.58
C LEU A 719 -24.73 -46.82 -5.85
N ARG A 720 -23.48 -47.26 -6.04
CA ARG A 720 -22.38 -46.39 -6.49
C ARG A 720 -22.58 -45.93 -7.93
N ASP A 721 -22.97 -46.83 -8.82
CA ASP A 721 -23.20 -46.52 -10.24
C ASP A 721 -24.36 -45.54 -10.41
N GLN A 722 -25.46 -45.72 -9.65
CA GLN A 722 -26.56 -44.77 -9.58
C GLN A 722 -26.11 -43.40 -9.04
N ASN A 723 -25.30 -43.34 -7.98
CA ASN A 723 -24.74 -42.08 -7.48
C ASN A 723 -23.79 -41.41 -8.48
N ALA A 724 -22.99 -42.18 -9.22
CA ALA A 724 -22.13 -41.66 -10.28
C ALA A 724 -22.94 -41.08 -11.45
N SER A 725 -24.02 -41.76 -11.86
CA SER A 725 -24.97 -41.28 -12.86
C SER A 725 -25.68 -39.99 -12.45
N LEU A 726 -26.20 -39.93 -11.21
CA LEU A 726 -26.84 -38.72 -10.65
C LEU A 726 -25.85 -37.56 -10.46
N SER A 727 -24.59 -37.84 -10.14
CA SER A 727 -23.50 -36.85 -10.07
C SER A 727 -23.19 -36.27 -11.47
N GLY A 728 -23.12 -37.13 -12.49
CA GLY A 728 -23.00 -36.70 -13.90
C GLY A 728 -24.19 -35.85 -14.36
N ALA A 729 -25.42 -36.27 -14.02
CA ALA A 729 -26.64 -35.54 -14.33
C ALA A 729 -26.65 -34.14 -13.70
N THR A 730 -26.37 -34.04 -12.40
CA THR A 730 -26.34 -32.75 -11.69
C THR A 730 -25.25 -31.80 -12.20
N ALA A 731 -24.10 -32.34 -12.63
CA ALA A 731 -23.07 -31.56 -13.32
C ALA A 731 -23.54 -31.03 -14.69
N GLN A 732 -24.26 -31.84 -15.48
CA GLN A 732 -24.85 -31.40 -16.75
C GLN A 732 -25.90 -30.30 -16.55
N VAL A 733 -26.82 -30.46 -15.57
CA VAL A 733 -27.80 -29.42 -15.22
C VAL A 733 -27.14 -28.11 -14.80
N ALA A 734 -26.04 -28.17 -14.05
CA ALA A 734 -25.29 -26.97 -13.66
C ALA A 734 -24.66 -26.26 -14.88
N ALA A 735 -24.17 -27.01 -15.87
CA ALA A 735 -23.66 -26.45 -17.12
C ALA A 735 -24.77 -25.82 -17.97
N ASP A 736 -25.92 -26.48 -18.08
CA ASP A 736 -27.08 -25.98 -18.83
C ASP A 736 -27.71 -24.73 -18.18
N LEU A 737 -27.75 -24.67 -16.85
CA LEU A 737 -28.14 -23.46 -16.11
C LEU A 737 -27.18 -22.29 -16.38
N ALA A 738 -25.87 -22.54 -16.34
CA ALA A 738 -24.87 -21.50 -16.67
C ALA A 738 -24.99 -21.01 -18.13
N ALA A 739 -25.31 -21.91 -19.06
CA ALA A 739 -25.60 -21.56 -20.46
C ALA A 739 -26.89 -20.73 -20.59
N CYS A 740 -27.94 -21.09 -19.85
CA CYS A 740 -29.21 -20.33 -19.79
C CYS A 740 -28.99 -18.92 -19.22
N ASP A 741 -28.23 -18.78 -18.13
CA ASP A 741 -27.85 -17.48 -17.55
C ASP A 741 -27.07 -16.61 -18.54
N ALA A 742 -26.12 -17.19 -19.27
CA ALA A 742 -25.35 -16.50 -20.30
C ALA A 742 -26.24 -16.07 -21.49
N ALA A 743 -27.24 -16.87 -21.86
CA ALA A 743 -28.24 -16.52 -22.87
C ALA A 743 -29.19 -15.42 -22.38
N ALA A 744 -29.67 -15.49 -21.13
CA ALA A 744 -30.55 -14.50 -20.51
C ALA A 744 -29.87 -13.13 -20.40
N ARG A 745 -28.58 -13.07 -20.06
CA ARG A 745 -27.78 -11.83 -20.08
C ARG A 745 -27.71 -11.23 -21.48
N LYS A 746 -27.34 -12.03 -22.50
CA LYS A 746 -27.32 -11.58 -23.91
C LYS A 746 -28.70 -11.12 -24.41
N ALA A 747 -29.78 -11.74 -23.96
CA ALA A 747 -31.15 -11.33 -24.26
C ALA A 747 -31.50 -10.00 -23.56
N ALA A 748 -31.09 -9.80 -22.31
CA ALA A 748 -31.24 -8.54 -21.59
C ALA A 748 -30.45 -7.40 -22.24
N ASP A 749 -29.20 -7.64 -22.68
CA ASP A 749 -28.39 -6.68 -23.43
C ASP A 749 -29.05 -6.29 -24.76
N ARG A 750 -29.61 -7.28 -25.48
CA ARG A 750 -30.35 -7.05 -26.73
C ARG A 750 -31.64 -6.26 -26.48
N LEU A 751 -32.37 -6.56 -25.40
CA LEU A 751 -33.54 -5.79 -24.97
C LEU A 751 -33.18 -4.36 -24.58
N ALA A 752 -32.07 -4.14 -23.87
CA ALA A 752 -31.59 -2.80 -23.53
C ALA A 752 -31.31 -1.98 -24.79
N ARG A 753 -30.59 -2.55 -25.77
CA ARG A 753 -30.32 -1.89 -27.06
C ARG A 753 -31.59 -1.61 -27.87
N LEU A 754 -32.57 -2.52 -27.85
CA LEU A 754 -33.86 -2.32 -28.52
C LEU A 754 -34.74 -1.29 -27.79
N ARG A 755 -34.64 -1.17 -26.46
CA ARG A 755 -35.29 -0.13 -25.66
C ARG A 755 -34.67 1.24 -25.94
N GLU A 756 -33.35 1.33 -26.01
CA GLU A 756 -32.62 2.54 -26.41
C GLU A 756 -33.03 3.00 -27.82
N ALA A 757 -33.09 2.07 -28.77
CA ALA A 757 -33.54 2.31 -30.15
C ALA A 757 -35.02 2.73 -30.22
N HIS A 758 -35.91 2.09 -29.43
CA HIS A 758 -37.32 2.48 -29.37
C HIS A 758 -37.51 3.86 -28.70
N ARG A 759 -36.73 4.21 -27.68
CA ARG A 759 -36.80 5.50 -26.98
C ARG A 759 -36.29 6.64 -27.86
N SER A 760 -35.19 6.44 -28.57
CA SER A 760 -34.68 7.40 -29.56
C SER A 760 -35.62 7.54 -30.77
N ALA A 761 -36.20 6.45 -31.27
CA ALA A 761 -37.24 6.51 -32.31
C ALA A 761 -38.52 7.23 -31.84
N ALA A 762 -38.97 6.98 -30.61
CA ALA A 762 -40.13 7.68 -30.02
C ALA A 762 -39.86 9.16 -29.72
N ALA A 763 -38.62 9.54 -29.43
CA ALA A 763 -38.21 10.95 -29.30
C ALA A 763 -38.13 11.66 -30.67
N ALA A 764 -37.78 10.93 -31.74
CA ALA A 764 -37.78 11.46 -33.11
C ALA A 764 -39.19 11.54 -33.73
N ALA A 765 -40.10 10.63 -33.37
CA ALA A 765 -41.49 10.63 -33.79
C ALA A 765 -42.32 11.64 -32.96
N GLY A 766 -42.12 12.94 -33.24
CA GLY A 766 -42.67 14.06 -32.46
C GLY A 766 -44.17 13.97 -32.17
N GLY A 767 -44.52 13.66 -30.92
CA GLY A 767 -45.88 13.64 -30.40
C GLY A 767 -45.92 14.17 -28.97
N GLY A 768 -46.30 15.42 -28.79
CA GLY A 768 -46.37 16.06 -27.47
C GLY A 768 -47.49 15.50 -26.61
N GLY A 769 -47.14 14.97 -25.43
CA GLY A 769 -48.10 14.45 -24.45
C GLY A 769 -47.42 14.22 -23.10
N GLY A 770 -47.54 15.18 -22.18
CA GLY A 770 -46.90 15.10 -20.86
C GLY A 770 -47.51 13.99 -20.00
N GLY A 771 -46.65 13.14 -19.43
CA GLY A 771 -47.07 12.01 -18.59
C GLY A 771 -45.89 11.41 -17.82
N GLY A 772 -45.54 12.03 -16.69
CA GLY A 772 -44.44 11.57 -15.84
C GLY A 772 -44.76 10.23 -15.18
N GLY A 773 -44.20 9.14 -15.69
CA GLY A 773 -44.29 7.81 -15.10
C GLY A 773 -43.29 6.85 -15.72
N GLY A 774 -42.38 6.30 -14.91
CA GLY A 774 -41.30 5.39 -15.34
C GLY A 774 -41.75 3.97 -15.73
N GLY A 775 -42.90 3.85 -16.40
CA GLY A 775 -43.45 2.56 -16.84
C GLY A 775 -42.92 2.16 -18.21
N GLU A 776 -42.50 0.90 -18.36
CA GLU A 776 -42.14 0.31 -19.66
C GLU A 776 -43.31 0.46 -20.66
N THR A 777 -43.02 0.84 -21.91
CA THR A 777 -44.04 0.99 -22.96
C THR A 777 -44.69 -0.36 -23.30
N LEU A 778 -45.83 -0.36 -23.99
CA LEU A 778 -46.47 -1.61 -24.43
C LEU A 778 -45.55 -2.48 -25.32
N ALA A 779 -44.75 -1.85 -26.19
CA ALA A 779 -43.74 -2.56 -26.99
C ALA A 779 -42.58 -3.07 -26.12
N GLU A 780 -42.06 -2.27 -25.19
CA GLU A 780 -41.00 -2.69 -24.27
C GLU A 780 -41.43 -3.86 -23.36
N LYS A 781 -42.73 -3.94 -23.03
CA LYS A 781 -43.37 -5.05 -22.31
C LYS A 781 -43.57 -6.28 -23.18
N SER A 782 -44.01 -6.13 -24.44
CA SER A 782 -44.16 -7.26 -25.37
C SER A 782 -42.82 -7.95 -25.63
N LEU A 783 -41.78 -7.17 -25.96
CA LEU A 783 -40.42 -7.66 -26.18
C LEU A 783 -39.85 -8.38 -24.93
N ARG A 784 -40.13 -7.84 -23.73
CA ARG A 784 -39.74 -8.49 -22.46
C ARG A 784 -40.51 -9.79 -22.21
N ALA A 785 -41.80 -9.84 -22.54
CA ALA A 785 -42.63 -11.03 -22.42
C ALA A 785 -42.23 -12.13 -23.42
N GLU A 786 -41.82 -11.76 -24.64
CA GLU A 786 -41.28 -12.69 -25.64
C GLU A 786 -39.93 -13.28 -25.20
N ALA A 787 -38.97 -12.45 -24.79
CA ALA A 787 -37.67 -12.95 -24.30
C ALA A 787 -37.79 -13.85 -23.06
N LEU A 788 -38.72 -13.55 -22.15
CA LEU A 788 -39.02 -14.41 -21.00
C LEU A 788 -39.73 -15.71 -21.41
N ARG A 789 -40.58 -15.69 -22.44
CA ARG A 789 -41.25 -16.87 -22.99
C ARG A 789 -40.26 -17.81 -23.67
N ASP A 790 -39.32 -17.28 -24.44
CA ASP A 790 -38.27 -18.06 -25.10
C ASP A 790 -37.30 -18.68 -24.08
N GLY A 791 -36.90 -17.90 -23.06
CA GLY A 791 -36.09 -18.41 -21.94
C GLY A 791 -36.80 -19.52 -21.15
N ALA A 792 -38.09 -19.32 -20.84
CA ALA A 792 -38.91 -20.35 -20.17
C ALA A 792 -39.09 -21.61 -21.04
N ALA A 793 -39.26 -21.46 -22.36
CA ALA A 793 -39.35 -22.59 -23.28
C ALA A 793 -38.06 -23.42 -23.33
N GLY A 794 -36.88 -22.77 -23.26
CA GLY A 794 -35.58 -23.45 -23.15
C GLY A 794 -35.45 -24.28 -21.87
N VAL A 795 -35.77 -23.69 -20.72
CA VAL A 795 -35.72 -24.38 -19.41
C VAL A 795 -36.74 -25.53 -19.32
N LEU A 796 -37.94 -25.36 -19.88
CA LEU A 796 -38.93 -26.44 -19.95
C LEU A 796 -38.54 -27.56 -20.94
N PHE A 797 -37.65 -27.29 -21.90
CA PHE A 797 -37.11 -28.32 -22.79
C PHE A 797 -36.07 -29.18 -22.07
N THR A 798 -35.09 -28.58 -21.36
CA THR A 798 -34.06 -29.34 -20.63
C THR A 798 -34.64 -30.13 -19.45
N LEU A 799 -35.58 -29.55 -18.68
CA LEU A 799 -36.39 -30.29 -17.70
C LEU A 799 -37.16 -31.46 -18.35
N GLY A 800 -37.64 -31.27 -19.58
CA GLY A 800 -38.30 -32.30 -20.37
C GLY A 800 -37.37 -33.37 -20.97
N GLN A 801 -36.04 -33.20 -20.92
CA GLN A 801 -35.04 -34.22 -21.23
C GLN A 801 -34.64 -34.99 -19.96
N LEU A 802 -34.36 -34.28 -18.86
CA LEU A 802 -34.06 -34.88 -17.55
C LEU A 802 -35.17 -35.82 -17.09
N ALA A 803 -36.43 -35.45 -17.31
CA ALA A 803 -37.60 -36.30 -17.04
C ALA A 803 -37.70 -37.59 -17.88
N ARG A 804 -36.88 -37.74 -18.93
CA ARG A 804 -36.77 -38.96 -19.76
C ARG A 804 -35.55 -39.80 -19.39
N GLU A 805 -34.45 -39.13 -19.07
CA GLU A 805 -33.20 -39.76 -18.66
C GLU A 805 -33.30 -40.35 -17.24
N PHE A 806 -34.14 -39.76 -16.37
CA PHE A 806 -34.35 -40.18 -14.99
C PHE A 806 -35.84 -40.41 -14.67
N PRO A 807 -36.44 -41.54 -15.10
CA PRO A 807 -37.87 -41.83 -14.90
C PRO A 807 -38.30 -41.81 -13.43
N GLU A 808 -37.42 -42.19 -12.50
CA GLU A 808 -37.69 -42.16 -11.05
C GLU A 808 -37.97 -40.74 -10.52
N MET A 809 -37.41 -39.71 -11.17
CA MET A 809 -37.68 -38.31 -10.85
C MET A 809 -38.86 -37.74 -11.64
N GLN A 810 -39.42 -38.46 -12.61
CA GLN A 810 -40.41 -37.92 -13.57
C GLN A 810 -41.65 -37.38 -12.85
N ASP A 811 -42.36 -38.20 -12.06
CA ASP A 811 -43.60 -37.76 -11.39
C ASP A 811 -43.35 -36.61 -10.40
N ALA A 812 -42.21 -36.59 -9.71
CA ALA A 812 -41.82 -35.50 -8.81
C ALA A 812 -41.53 -34.19 -9.57
N LEU A 813 -40.81 -34.27 -10.69
CA LEU A 813 -40.50 -33.12 -11.54
C LEU A 813 -41.77 -32.56 -12.21
N PHE A 814 -42.63 -33.43 -12.73
CA PHE A 814 -43.92 -33.04 -13.30
C PHE A 814 -44.83 -32.39 -12.25
N ALA A 815 -44.91 -32.94 -11.03
CA ALA A 815 -45.69 -32.34 -9.95
C ALA A 815 -45.18 -30.95 -9.54
N GLU A 816 -43.87 -30.74 -9.43
CA GLU A 816 -43.31 -29.44 -9.04
C GLU A 816 -43.39 -28.40 -10.19
N VAL A 817 -43.26 -28.82 -11.45
CA VAL A 817 -43.49 -27.95 -12.62
C VAL A 817 -44.97 -27.55 -12.72
N GLN A 818 -45.90 -28.50 -12.49
CA GLN A 818 -47.35 -28.22 -12.42
C GLN A 818 -47.72 -27.28 -11.26
N ARG A 819 -47.13 -27.45 -10.06
CA ARG A 819 -47.32 -26.50 -8.94
C ARG A 819 -46.97 -25.06 -9.30
N ARG A 820 -46.01 -24.86 -10.22
CA ARG A 820 -45.57 -23.54 -10.68
C ARG A 820 -46.37 -23.01 -11.86
N GLY A 821 -47.47 -23.67 -12.24
CA GLY A 821 -48.36 -23.25 -13.33
C GLY A 821 -47.75 -23.42 -14.72
N LEU A 822 -46.70 -24.24 -14.85
CA LEU A 822 -46.00 -24.51 -16.10
C LEU A 822 -46.29 -25.94 -16.58
N THR A 823 -46.15 -26.18 -17.87
CA THR A 823 -46.33 -27.50 -18.48
C THR A 823 -45.10 -27.86 -19.31
N LEU A 824 -44.46 -28.98 -18.99
CA LEU A 824 -43.49 -29.61 -19.90
C LEU A 824 -44.22 -30.02 -21.18
N ARG A 825 -43.61 -29.82 -22.34
CA ARG A 825 -44.20 -30.26 -23.62
C ARG A 825 -44.16 -31.79 -23.70
N GLU A 826 -45.30 -32.41 -23.42
CA GLU A 826 -45.51 -33.84 -23.62
C GLU A 826 -45.24 -34.21 -25.09
N CYS A 827 -44.28 -35.10 -25.30
CA CYS A 827 -44.04 -35.67 -26.63
C CYS A 827 -44.99 -36.86 -26.83
N THR A 828 -45.67 -36.91 -27.97
CA THR A 828 -46.79 -37.83 -28.25
C THR A 828 -46.45 -39.33 -28.24
N ALA A 829 -45.18 -39.69 -28.06
CA ALA A 829 -44.71 -41.07 -27.88
C ALA A 829 -45.02 -41.68 -26.49
N CYS A 830 -45.34 -40.88 -25.47
CA CYS A 830 -45.40 -41.37 -24.07
C CYS A 830 -46.64 -42.23 -23.74
N ASN A 831 -47.69 -42.20 -24.56
CA ASN A 831 -48.96 -42.91 -24.30
C ASN A 831 -48.89 -44.45 -24.36
N ILE A 832 -47.76 -45.04 -24.73
CA ILE A 832 -47.62 -46.50 -24.87
C ILE A 832 -47.34 -47.19 -23.52
N TRP A 833 -46.68 -46.52 -22.56
CA TRP A 833 -46.18 -47.19 -21.35
C TRP A 833 -47.13 -47.23 -20.15
N ARG A 834 -48.16 -46.36 -20.07
CA ARG A 834 -49.18 -46.44 -19.01
C ARG A 834 -50.14 -47.63 -19.12
N GLY A 835 -50.04 -48.47 -20.15
CA GLY A 835 -50.81 -49.71 -20.30
C GLY A 835 -50.13 -50.99 -19.79
N GLY A 836 -48.81 -50.99 -19.54
CA GLY A 836 -48.04 -52.24 -19.35
C GLY A 836 -48.17 -52.92 -17.98
N ALA A 837 -48.51 -52.17 -16.92
CA ALA A 837 -48.33 -52.62 -15.53
C ALA A 837 -49.20 -53.83 -15.11
N ASN A 838 -50.37 -54.03 -15.72
CA ASN A 838 -51.30 -55.10 -15.35
C ASN A 838 -50.98 -56.47 -15.97
N ALA A 839 -50.02 -56.58 -16.90
CA ALA A 839 -49.70 -57.85 -17.55
C ALA A 839 -48.78 -58.76 -16.72
N PHE A 840 -47.92 -58.20 -15.87
CA PHE A 840 -46.82 -58.96 -15.25
C PHE A 840 -47.25 -59.80 -14.02
N VAL A 841 -48.34 -59.42 -13.34
CA VAL A 841 -48.82 -60.10 -12.12
C VAL A 841 -49.45 -61.46 -12.42
N VAL A 842 -49.99 -61.67 -13.62
CA VAL A 842 -50.67 -62.92 -14.01
C VAL A 842 -49.69 -64.05 -14.31
N LEU A 843 -48.52 -63.74 -14.87
CA LEU A 843 -47.58 -64.75 -15.36
C LEU A 843 -46.86 -65.51 -14.23
N VAL A 844 -46.57 -64.84 -13.11
CA VAL A 844 -45.84 -65.41 -11.96
C VAL A 844 -46.67 -66.49 -11.24
N LEU A 845 -48.01 -66.41 -11.29
CA LEU A 845 -48.92 -67.36 -10.63
C LEU A 845 -49.11 -68.68 -11.39
N GLN A 846 -48.74 -68.77 -12.68
CA GLN A 846 -48.90 -70.00 -13.46
C GLN A 846 -47.71 -70.98 -13.35
N VAL A 847 -46.50 -70.51 -13.03
CA VAL A 847 -45.30 -71.36 -12.99
C VAL A 847 -45.30 -72.34 -11.81
N ASN A 848 -45.76 -71.91 -10.62
CA ASN A 848 -45.75 -72.74 -9.41
C ASN A 848 -46.71 -73.95 -9.45
N VAL A 849 -47.68 -73.98 -10.36
CA VAL A 849 -48.62 -75.12 -10.51
C VAL A 849 -48.01 -76.27 -11.33
N ALA A 850 -47.00 -75.99 -12.17
CA ALA A 850 -46.32 -77.01 -12.96
C ALA A 850 -45.35 -77.85 -12.13
N PHE A 851 -44.55 -77.20 -11.26
CA PHE A 851 -43.47 -77.87 -10.51
C PHE A 851 -43.99 -78.91 -9.49
N VAL A 852 -45.06 -78.57 -8.77
CA VAL A 852 -45.71 -79.46 -7.78
C VAL A 852 -46.35 -80.71 -8.42
N ARG A 853 -46.60 -80.68 -9.74
CA ARG A 853 -47.23 -81.80 -10.47
C ARG A 853 -46.23 -82.80 -11.07
N ALA A 854 -44.94 -82.47 -11.13
CA ALA A 854 -43.89 -83.36 -11.60
C ALA A 854 -43.40 -84.35 -10.51
N LEU A 855 -43.33 -83.89 -9.25
CA LEU A 855 -42.82 -84.64 -8.09
C LEU A 855 -43.81 -85.65 -7.49
N ARG A 856 -44.63 -86.32 -8.32
CA ARG A 856 -45.59 -87.33 -7.82
C ARG A 856 -45.84 -88.53 -8.74
N CYS A 857 -44.97 -88.78 -9.71
CA CYS A 857 -45.06 -89.94 -10.62
C CYS A 857 -43.75 -90.73 -10.82
N ALA A 858 -42.64 -90.37 -10.16
CA ALA A 858 -41.42 -91.18 -10.17
C ALA A 858 -40.58 -90.93 -8.90
N PHE A 859 -40.58 -91.92 -7.99
CA PHE A 859 -39.83 -92.00 -6.72
C PHE A 859 -40.06 -90.88 -5.69
#